data_AF-A0A948UNF4-F1
#
_entry.id   AF-A0A948UNF4-F1
#
_cell.length_a   1.000
_cell.length_b   1.000
_cell.length_c   1.000
_cell.angle_alpha   90.00
_cell.angle_beta   90.00
_cell.angle_gamma   90.00
#
_symmetry.space_group_name_H-M   'P 1'
#
loop_
_entity.id
_entity.type
_entity.pdbx_description
1 polymer ?
#
loop_
_entity_poly.entity_id
_entity_poly.type
_entity_poly.pdbx_seq_one_letter_code
_entity_poly.pdbx_strand_id
1 'polypeptide(L)'
;MDKKYGVYICTGCGIGDALDIKGLCGVPEGEKVPVKTHSFLCGKEGVEVIKKDIADEGVNTIVIGACSRRVNYDIFKFDGCIIDRVNLREQVVWSHPRSKYPVVTEEQKDDGIHFDSLQMLAEDYLKMGMVKVKKIALPEPYKVETFTRKILVIGGGIAGISAALDAAKAGYDVTIVEKETVLGGYASKLRKQLPMKNPYDSLIPPIIDGKIKEAEANPNITIKTETVVARIAGQPGEFVVTLKKPGEKIEFDVPFPLPQEMKFDESGKELDKDKQFELYQEYNKGKLDILKFDPNGEKFGAVILAAGWRPYTPEGDELGYLGLGKIADVVTNHQFEQIAAKGKIVRPSDGKEAKSVVFIQGPGKGDDSDFDFAGSVTSLVALKQAKYVREDYPDGKAQIIYQHMRTPGLWENFYKSIQQDEGIFLTKGDVVSVGQSGGGLTVDADNTLLGEKIQLKADMVVLATGMVPATADDPVVNLAYRQGPAFREIGLFNGYCDSNFICFPYETQRTGIYAAGGVRRSMTIEETVEDAAGAALKAIQCIESVNRGVAVHPRSGDMTFPDFFFQRCTQCKRCTEECPFGALDDDEKGTPKPNPTRCRRCGTCMGACPERIIGFADYNVDSIGSMVKSIGVPSADDYEEPPFRILGLVCENDAYPALDIAGMNRLSYSSQVRFIPVRCLGSVNVIWIKDALSQGMDGAFLLGCRHGDDYQCHFVKGSELASIRMEKIGDALESLALEKERVTQFEIAIDEYDKLPEMINAFVKQVVELGPNPFKGF
;
A
#
# COMPACT_ATOMS: atom_id res chain seq x y z
N MET A 1 27.12 23.23 -2.63
CA MET A 1 28.24 22.55 -3.33
C MET A 1 28.22 22.98 -4.78
N ASP A 2 29.37 23.40 -5.30
CA ASP A 2 29.48 23.77 -6.71
C ASP A 2 29.37 22.51 -7.58
N LYS A 3 28.44 22.55 -8.55
CA LYS A 3 28.17 21.41 -9.42
C LYS A 3 29.20 21.35 -10.54
N LYS A 4 29.87 20.20 -10.64
CA LYS A 4 30.73 19.86 -11.78
C LYS A 4 30.09 18.72 -12.56
N TYR A 5 29.75 19.01 -13.82
CA TYR A 5 28.92 18.15 -14.65
C TYR A 5 29.73 17.16 -15.47
N GLY A 6 29.17 15.97 -15.70
CA GLY A 6 29.68 14.99 -16.66
C GLY A 6 28.54 14.15 -17.26
N VAL A 7 28.58 13.93 -18.56
CA VAL A 7 27.59 13.13 -19.30
C VAL A 7 28.24 11.86 -19.82
N TYR A 8 27.56 10.73 -19.66
CA TYR A 8 28.06 9.43 -20.09
C TYR A 8 27.00 8.69 -20.90
N ILE A 9 27.34 8.28 -22.12
CA ILE A 9 26.40 7.63 -23.05
C ILE A 9 26.84 6.18 -23.29
N CYS A 10 25.95 5.24 -23.01
CA CYS A 10 26.15 3.82 -23.27
C CYS A 10 25.85 3.53 -24.74
N THR A 11 26.74 2.81 -25.44
CA THR A 11 26.52 2.47 -26.86
C THR A 11 26.13 1.01 -27.09
N GLY A 12 26.24 0.14 -26.08
CA GLY A 12 25.83 -1.27 -26.19
C GLY A 12 24.31 -1.48 -26.12
N CYS A 13 23.91 -2.76 -26.16
CA CYS A 13 22.50 -3.20 -26.10
C CYS A 13 21.60 -2.63 -27.21
N GLY A 14 22.17 -2.30 -28.38
CA GLY A 14 21.47 -1.77 -29.54
C GLY A 14 21.35 -0.24 -29.57
N ILE A 15 21.88 0.48 -28.57
CA ILE A 15 21.79 1.95 -28.54
C ILE A 15 22.65 2.57 -29.65
N GLY A 16 23.93 2.19 -29.74
CA GLY A 16 24.86 2.68 -30.75
C GLY A 16 24.59 2.17 -32.16
N ASP A 17 23.86 1.06 -32.28
CA ASP A 17 23.42 0.53 -33.58
C ASP A 17 22.22 1.31 -34.13
N ALA A 18 21.39 1.87 -33.24
CA ALA A 18 20.15 2.53 -33.61
C ALA A 18 20.24 4.07 -33.61
N LEU A 19 21.12 4.70 -32.82
CA LEU A 19 21.19 6.16 -32.69
C LEU A 19 22.49 6.72 -33.28
N ASP A 20 22.43 7.96 -33.78
CA ASP A 20 23.64 8.73 -34.06
C ASP A 20 24.27 9.19 -32.75
N ILE A 21 25.26 8.43 -32.29
CA ILE A 21 25.98 8.70 -31.04
C ILE A 21 26.77 10.02 -31.13
N LYS A 22 27.26 10.40 -32.32
CA LYS A 22 27.99 11.65 -32.48
C LYS A 22 27.04 12.84 -32.33
N GLY A 23 25.89 12.79 -33.00
CA GLY A 23 24.82 13.77 -32.83
C GLY A 23 24.37 13.88 -31.37
N LEU A 24 24.19 12.74 -30.70
CA LEU A 24 23.79 12.71 -29.30
C LEU A 24 24.86 13.28 -28.34
N CYS A 25 26.16 13.10 -28.63
CA CYS A 25 27.25 13.77 -27.91
C CYS A 25 27.27 15.29 -28.16
N GLY A 26 26.77 15.75 -29.31
CA GLY A 26 26.65 17.17 -29.63
C GLY A 26 25.73 17.95 -28.67
N VAL A 27 24.73 17.28 -28.07
CA VAL A 27 23.81 17.90 -27.10
C VAL A 27 24.55 18.45 -25.87
N PRO A 28 25.32 17.65 -25.10
CA PRO A 28 26.12 18.17 -23.99
C PRO A 28 27.27 19.08 -24.43
N GLU A 29 27.91 18.82 -25.57
CA GLU A 29 28.99 19.66 -26.09
C GLU A 29 28.49 21.09 -26.40
N GLY A 30 27.28 21.23 -26.93
CA GLY A 30 26.64 22.53 -27.17
C GLY A 30 26.46 23.37 -25.91
N GLU A 31 26.33 22.72 -24.75
CA GLU A 31 26.28 23.37 -23.44
C GLU A 31 27.63 23.41 -22.70
N LYS A 32 28.72 23.02 -23.39
CA LYS A 32 30.09 22.92 -22.84
C LYS A 32 30.20 21.96 -21.65
N VAL A 33 29.39 20.91 -21.64
CA VAL A 33 29.44 19.84 -20.64
C VAL A 33 30.28 18.68 -21.18
N PRO A 34 31.30 18.18 -20.45
CA PRO A 34 32.08 17.02 -20.87
C PRO A 34 31.20 15.79 -21.09
N VAL A 35 31.42 15.09 -22.21
CA VAL A 35 30.72 13.86 -22.56
C VAL A 35 31.70 12.74 -22.89
N LYS A 36 31.43 11.53 -22.42
CA LYS A 36 32.19 10.32 -22.75
C LYS A 36 31.23 9.19 -23.14
N THR A 37 31.70 8.29 -23.99
CA THR A 37 30.94 7.12 -24.42
C THR A 37 31.63 5.83 -23.97
N HIS A 38 30.85 4.79 -23.74
CA HIS A 38 31.38 3.45 -23.46
C HIS A 38 30.39 2.38 -23.93
N SER A 39 30.88 1.26 -24.44
CA SER A 39 30.01 0.16 -24.91
C SER A 39 29.13 -0.40 -23.79
N PHE A 40 29.68 -0.54 -22.58
CA PHE A 40 28.94 -1.05 -21.43
C PHE A 40 29.27 -0.23 -20.19
N LEU A 41 28.53 0.87 -19.95
CA LEU A 41 28.74 1.71 -18.76
C LEU A 41 28.52 0.97 -17.45
N CYS A 42 27.70 -0.10 -17.44
CA CYS A 42 27.46 -0.92 -16.26
C CYS A 42 28.56 -1.97 -16.00
N GLY A 43 29.47 -2.18 -16.96
CA GLY A 43 30.61 -3.06 -16.78
C GLY A 43 31.69 -2.40 -15.92
N LYS A 44 32.62 -3.20 -15.39
CA LYS A 44 33.72 -2.72 -14.53
C LYS A 44 34.47 -1.54 -15.17
N GLU A 45 34.88 -1.67 -16.43
CA GLU A 45 35.62 -0.62 -17.15
C GLU A 45 34.80 0.67 -17.30
N GLY A 46 33.51 0.56 -17.65
CA GLY A 46 32.62 1.71 -17.80
C GLY A 46 32.37 2.47 -16.49
N VAL A 47 32.24 1.74 -15.38
CA VAL A 47 32.13 2.33 -14.04
C VAL A 47 33.42 3.04 -13.63
N GLU A 48 34.59 2.46 -13.95
CA GLU A 48 35.88 3.08 -13.64
C GLU A 48 36.13 4.37 -14.44
N VAL A 49 35.59 4.50 -15.66
CA VAL A 49 35.60 5.79 -16.39
C VAL A 49 34.93 6.89 -15.58
N ILE A 50 33.73 6.62 -15.04
CA ILE A 50 32.97 7.60 -14.26
C ILE A 50 33.69 7.90 -12.94
N LYS A 51 34.18 6.88 -12.24
CA LYS A 51 34.91 7.06 -10.97
C LYS A 51 36.19 7.85 -11.14
N LYS A 52 36.91 7.65 -12.26
CA LYS A 52 38.12 8.41 -12.56
C LYS A 52 37.80 9.89 -12.73
N ASP A 53 36.73 10.24 -13.42
CA ASP A 53 36.31 11.63 -13.57
C ASP A 53 35.83 12.26 -12.26
N ILE A 54 35.20 11.47 -11.39
CA ILE A 54 34.88 11.89 -10.01
C ILE A 54 36.17 12.20 -9.23
N ALA A 55 37.17 11.32 -9.29
CA ALA A 55 38.40 11.45 -8.52
C ALA A 55 39.38 12.51 -9.06
N ASP A 56 39.64 12.48 -10.37
CA ASP A 56 40.69 13.26 -11.03
C ASP A 56 40.16 14.64 -11.44
N GLU A 57 38.91 14.70 -11.91
CA GLU A 57 38.29 15.94 -12.37
C GLU A 57 37.35 16.54 -11.32
N GLY A 58 36.91 15.82 -10.29
CA GLY A 58 35.97 16.34 -9.30
C GLY A 58 34.53 16.42 -9.81
N VAL A 59 34.18 15.64 -10.85
CA VAL A 59 32.81 15.51 -11.34
C VAL A 59 31.90 15.01 -10.22
N ASN A 60 30.75 15.65 -10.05
CA ASN A 60 29.83 15.35 -8.96
C ASN A 60 28.35 15.42 -9.34
N THR A 61 28.07 15.82 -10.58
CA THR A 61 26.71 15.93 -11.13
C THR A 61 26.69 15.20 -12.46
N ILE A 62 26.07 14.03 -12.48
CA ILE A 62 26.26 13.02 -13.51
C ILE A 62 24.94 12.74 -14.24
N VAL A 63 24.98 12.73 -15.56
CA VAL A 63 23.87 12.25 -16.41
C VAL A 63 24.33 11.02 -17.17
N ILE A 64 23.57 9.93 -17.09
CA ILE A 64 23.91 8.68 -17.78
C ILE A 64 22.79 8.32 -18.75
N GLY A 65 23.05 8.42 -20.05
CA GLY A 65 22.18 7.94 -21.13
C GLY A 65 22.43 6.46 -21.39
N ALA A 66 21.55 5.58 -20.92
CA ALA A 66 21.72 4.13 -21.02
C ALA A 66 20.36 3.40 -20.93
N CYS A 67 20.33 2.26 -20.23
CA CYS A 67 19.08 1.58 -19.88
C CYS A 67 18.30 2.33 -18.80
N SER A 68 17.03 1.95 -18.64
CA SER A 68 16.16 2.39 -17.56
C SER A 68 16.89 2.45 -16.22
N ARG A 69 16.54 3.46 -15.42
CA ARG A 69 17.01 3.61 -14.03
C ARG A 69 16.59 2.48 -13.09
N ARG A 70 15.70 1.60 -13.54
CA ARG A 70 15.30 0.37 -12.83
C ARG A 70 16.25 -0.80 -13.11
N VAL A 71 17.07 -0.71 -14.14
CA VAL A 71 18.04 -1.74 -14.53
C VAL A 71 19.41 -1.38 -13.98
N ASN A 72 20.05 -2.32 -13.27
CA ASN A 72 21.37 -2.14 -12.66
C ASN A 72 21.45 -0.87 -11.78
N TYR A 73 20.39 -0.57 -11.03
CA TYR A 73 20.23 0.67 -10.28
C TYR A 73 21.33 0.87 -9.22
N ASP A 74 21.85 -0.23 -8.69
CA ASP A 74 22.89 -0.29 -7.66
C ASP A 74 24.29 -0.01 -8.19
N ILE A 75 24.57 -0.38 -9.45
CA ILE A 75 25.88 -0.18 -10.11
C ILE A 75 26.24 1.31 -10.22
N PHE A 76 25.24 2.15 -10.46
CA PHE A 76 25.42 3.58 -10.71
C PHE A 76 25.21 4.44 -9.46
N LYS A 77 25.56 3.91 -8.29
CA LYS A 77 25.54 4.65 -7.03
C LYS A 77 26.95 5.14 -6.70
N PHE A 78 27.16 6.46 -6.80
CA PHE A 78 28.41 7.12 -6.44
C PHE A 78 28.16 8.07 -5.27
N ASP A 79 28.90 7.88 -4.18
CA ASP A 79 28.74 8.70 -2.97
C ASP A 79 29.03 10.18 -3.27
N GLY A 80 28.23 11.08 -2.69
CA GLY A 80 28.37 12.52 -2.88
C GLY A 80 27.98 13.05 -4.27
N CYS A 81 27.43 12.22 -5.15
CA CYS A 81 27.09 12.61 -6.52
C CYS A 81 25.58 12.74 -6.74
N ILE A 82 25.18 13.79 -7.47
CA ILE A 82 23.84 13.91 -8.06
C ILE A 82 23.84 13.10 -9.35
N ILE A 83 22.89 12.18 -9.51
CA ILE A 83 22.84 11.29 -10.67
C ILE A 83 21.44 11.29 -11.27
N ASP A 84 21.36 11.52 -12.58
CA ASP A 84 20.15 11.26 -13.36
C ASP A 84 20.40 10.21 -14.44
N ARG A 85 19.43 9.32 -14.60
CA ARG A 85 19.49 8.13 -15.47
C ARG A 85 18.50 8.32 -16.59
N VAL A 86 19.01 8.62 -17.78
CA VAL A 86 18.23 8.86 -19.00
C VAL A 86 18.04 7.52 -19.73
N ASN A 87 16.77 7.14 -19.93
CA ASN A 87 16.42 5.88 -20.57
C ASN A 87 16.47 6.01 -22.09
N LEU A 88 17.56 5.57 -22.69
CA LEU A 88 17.75 5.49 -24.14
C LEU A 88 17.51 4.09 -24.70
N ARG A 89 17.14 3.12 -23.85
CA ARG A 89 17.03 1.71 -24.24
C ARG A 89 15.59 1.24 -24.33
N GLU A 90 14.96 0.96 -23.19
CA GLU A 90 13.61 0.41 -23.12
C GLU A 90 12.60 1.35 -23.78
N GLN A 91 12.71 2.66 -23.48
CA GLN A 91 11.73 3.66 -23.91
C GLN A 91 12.06 4.36 -25.23
N VAL A 92 13.22 4.05 -25.82
CA VAL A 92 13.69 4.64 -27.08
C VAL A 92 14.00 3.51 -28.06
N VAL A 93 15.20 2.92 -28.07
CA VAL A 93 15.60 2.01 -29.16
C VAL A 93 14.88 0.66 -29.17
N TRP A 94 14.39 0.17 -28.02
CA TRP A 94 13.72 -1.13 -27.94
C TRP A 94 12.22 -1.07 -28.26
N SER A 95 11.55 0.04 -27.95
CA SER A 95 10.16 0.27 -28.35
C SER A 95 10.02 0.80 -29.78
N HIS A 96 11.09 1.39 -30.35
CA HIS A 96 11.05 2.01 -31.68
C HIS A 96 12.10 1.38 -32.63
N PRO A 97 11.82 0.19 -33.19
CA PRO A 97 12.77 -0.46 -34.11
C PRO A 97 12.94 0.36 -35.39
N ARG A 98 14.16 0.38 -35.94
CA ARG A 98 14.48 1.09 -37.20
C ARG A 98 13.70 0.60 -38.42
N SER A 99 13.10 -0.59 -38.37
CA SER A 99 12.16 -1.06 -39.40
C SER A 99 10.84 -0.27 -39.45
N LYS A 100 10.44 0.36 -38.35
CA LYS A 100 9.28 1.26 -38.26
C LYS A 100 9.66 2.75 -38.23
N TYR A 101 10.85 3.05 -37.71
CA TYR A 101 11.38 4.41 -37.57
C TYR A 101 12.71 4.53 -38.33
N PRO A 102 12.69 4.50 -39.68
CA PRO A 102 13.89 4.48 -40.48
C PRO A 102 14.74 5.74 -40.26
N VAL A 103 16.06 5.60 -40.46
CA VAL A 103 16.99 6.73 -40.45
C VAL A 103 16.72 7.58 -41.69
N VAL A 104 16.74 8.91 -41.55
CA VAL A 104 16.67 9.82 -42.70
C VAL A 104 17.97 9.75 -43.50
N THR A 105 17.87 9.75 -44.82
CA THR A 105 19.07 9.80 -45.69
C THR A 105 19.73 11.18 -45.60
N GLU A 106 20.99 11.31 -46.03
CA GLU A 106 21.66 12.62 -46.07
C GLU A 106 20.90 13.65 -46.92
N GLU A 107 20.23 13.20 -47.98
CA GLU A 107 19.41 14.05 -48.87
C GLU A 107 18.11 14.53 -48.19
N GLN A 108 17.62 13.78 -47.20
CA GLN A 108 16.39 14.06 -46.46
C GLN A 108 16.59 14.94 -45.23
N LYS A 109 17.83 15.14 -44.76
CA LYS A 109 18.09 15.86 -43.50
C LYS A 109 17.71 17.33 -43.54
N ASP A 110 17.77 17.95 -44.73
CA ASP A 110 17.60 19.39 -44.92
C ASP A 110 16.41 19.71 -45.84
N ASP A 111 15.53 18.75 -46.13
CA ASP A 111 14.40 18.95 -47.04
C ASP A 111 13.16 19.57 -46.36
N GLY A 112 13.21 19.77 -45.04
CA GLY A 112 12.11 20.33 -44.24
C GLY A 112 10.90 19.40 -44.11
N ILE A 113 10.93 18.20 -44.69
CA ILE A 113 9.81 17.25 -44.71
C ILE A 113 10.11 16.07 -43.80
N HIS A 114 11.34 15.56 -43.84
CA HIS A 114 11.74 14.36 -43.12
C HIS A 114 12.49 14.68 -41.83
N PHE A 115 12.30 13.84 -40.82
CA PHE A 115 13.00 13.95 -39.54
C PHE A 115 13.23 12.58 -38.90
N ASP A 116 14.36 12.42 -38.23
CA ASP A 116 14.64 11.21 -37.44
C ASP A 116 13.95 11.32 -36.07
N SER A 117 12.69 10.89 -36.01
CA SER A 117 11.89 10.95 -34.78
C SER A 117 12.52 10.20 -33.60
N LEU A 118 13.31 9.15 -33.87
CA LEU A 118 13.98 8.36 -32.83
C LEU A 118 15.18 9.10 -32.26
N GLN A 119 15.98 9.73 -33.13
CA GLN A 119 17.09 10.58 -32.72
C GLN A 119 16.61 11.78 -31.91
N MET A 120 15.57 12.48 -32.39
CA MET A 120 14.97 13.60 -31.65
C MET A 120 14.50 13.17 -30.26
N LEU A 121 13.86 12.01 -30.14
CA LEU A 121 13.40 11.45 -28.87
C LEU A 121 14.57 11.23 -27.89
N ALA A 122 15.67 10.65 -28.36
CA ALA A 122 16.86 10.43 -27.55
C ALA A 122 17.50 11.75 -27.08
N GLU A 123 17.59 12.74 -27.95
CA GLU A 123 18.18 14.05 -27.64
C GLU A 123 17.35 14.83 -26.64
N ASP A 124 16.02 14.84 -26.78
CA ASP A 124 15.13 15.47 -25.81
C ASP A 124 15.24 14.81 -24.43
N TYR A 125 15.36 13.49 -24.38
CA TYR A 125 15.55 12.75 -23.13
C TYR A 125 16.88 13.12 -22.45
N LEU A 126 17.94 13.31 -23.23
CA LEU A 126 19.22 13.76 -22.71
C LEU A 126 19.17 15.21 -22.21
N LYS A 127 18.54 16.13 -22.95
CA LYS A 127 18.30 17.52 -22.54
C LYS A 127 17.52 17.59 -21.22
N MET A 128 16.46 16.79 -21.11
CA MET A 128 15.66 16.68 -19.88
C MET A 128 16.51 16.22 -18.69
N GLY A 129 17.34 15.18 -18.85
CA GLY A 129 18.23 14.72 -17.78
C GLY A 129 19.25 15.79 -17.36
N MET A 130 19.87 16.46 -18.34
CA MET A 130 20.82 17.55 -18.12
C MET A 130 20.21 18.76 -17.41
N VAL A 131 19.01 19.20 -17.80
CA VAL A 131 18.36 20.33 -17.14
C VAL A 131 17.89 19.95 -15.73
N LYS A 132 17.39 18.73 -15.53
CA LYS A 132 16.96 18.24 -14.21
C LYS A 132 18.10 18.31 -13.21
N VAL A 133 19.28 17.77 -13.54
CA VAL A 133 20.43 17.79 -12.62
C VAL A 133 20.90 19.20 -12.26
N LYS A 134 20.64 20.21 -13.10
CA LYS A 134 20.88 21.63 -12.77
C LYS A 134 19.92 22.16 -11.71
N LYS A 135 18.67 21.65 -11.65
CA LYS A 135 17.59 22.15 -10.78
C LYS A 135 17.40 21.38 -9.47
N ILE A 136 18.19 20.35 -9.22
CA ILE A 136 18.11 19.53 -8.02
C ILE A 136 19.36 19.62 -7.16
N ALA A 137 19.28 19.26 -5.89
CA ALA A 137 20.40 19.21 -4.95
C ALA A 137 20.66 17.77 -4.49
N LEU A 138 21.87 17.52 -4.02
CA LEU A 138 22.19 16.27 -3.33
C LEU A 138 21.37 16.21 -2.04
N PRO A 139 20.58 15.15 -1.79
CA PRO A 139 19.79 15.07 -0.58
C PRO A 139 20.65 14.85 0.66
N GLU A 140 20.27 15.51 1.75
CA GLU A 140 20.76 15.22 3.09
C GLU A 140 19.69 14.41 3.85
N PRO A 141 20.07 13.33 4.56
CA PRO A 141 19.10 12.52 5.29
C PRO A 141 18.54 13.30 6.49
N TYR A 142 17.22 13.21 6.70
CA TYR A 142 16.59 13.82 7.88
C TYR A 142 16.91 13.03 9.14
N LYS A 143 17.63 13.64 10.08
CA LYS A 143 17.93 13.04 11.39
C LYS A 143 16.97 13.59 12.43
N VAL A 144 16.29 12.69 13.14
CA VAL A 144 15.48 13.05 14.31
C VAL A 144 16.38 13.51 15.45
N GLU A 145 15.91 14.48 16.23
CA GLU A 145 16.66 15.00 17.37
C GLU A 145 16.70 14.00 18.52
N THR A 146 15.57 13.30 18.75
CA THR A 146 15.49 12.21 19.72
C THR A 146 15.16 10.91 18.99
N PHE A 147 15.67 9.79 19.50
CA PHE A 147 15.49 8.50 18.85
C PHE A 147 15.40 7.38 19.87
N THR A 148 14.48 6.46 19.66
CA THR A 148 14.34 5.25 20.48
C THR A 148 14.21 4.01 19.59
N ARG A 149 14.83 2.92 20.04
CA ARG A 149 14.71 1.59 19.43
C ARG A 149 13.65 0.74 20.12
N LYS A 150 12.90 1.28 21.08
CA LYS A 150 11.87 0.54 21.81
C LYS A 150 10.64 0.30 20.91
N ILE A 151 10.09 -0.90 20.90
CA ILE A 151 8.90 -1.27 20.12
C ILE A 151 7.70 -1.40 21.06
N LEU A 152 6.57 -0.79 20.70
CA LEU A 152 5.30 -1.01 21.39
C LEU A 152 4.54 -2.14 20.69
N VAL A 153 4.02 -3.10 21.45
CA VAL A 153 3.10 -4.13 20.99
C VAL A 153 1.75 -3.93 21.69
N ILE A 154 0.70 -3.70 20.91
CA ILE A 154 -0.67 -3.51 21.43
C ILE A 154 -1.42 -4.84 21.27
N GLY A 155 -1.62 -5.56 22.37
CA GLY A 155 -2.28 -6.86 22.43
C GLY A 155 -1.32 -7.98 22.83
N GLY A 156 -1.65 -8.69 23.90
CA GLY A 156 -0.91 -9.81 24.50
C GLY A 156 -1.38 -11.19 24.03
N GLY A 157 -1.98 -11.28 22.84
CA GLY A 157 -2.31 -12.56 22.20
C GLY A 157 -1.11 -13.24 21.55
N ILE A 158 -1.34 -14.38 20.89
CA ILE A 158 -0.30 -15.14 20.19
C ILE A 158 0.51 -14.30 19.18
N ALA A 159 -0.15 -13.36 18.48
CA ALA A 159 0.47 -12.44 17.55
C ALA A 159 1.45 -11.51 18.28
N GLY A 160 0.97 -10.79 19.29
CA GLY A 160 1.78 -9.80 20.01
C GLY A 160 2.94 -10.42 20.77
N ILE A 161 2.71 -11.56 21.45
CA ILE A 161 3.78 -12.28 22.14
C ILE A 161 4.85 -12.76 21.15
N SER A 162 4.44 -13.31 20.01
CA SER A 162 5.41 -13.79 19.00
C SER A 162 6.22 -12.63 18.42
N ALA A 163 5.56 -11.52 18.07
CA ALA A 163 6.24 -10.32 17.55
C ALA A 163 7.23 -9.75 18.59
N ALA A 164 6.84 -9.71 19.87
CA ALA A 164 7.70 -9.24 20.94
C ALA A 164 8.92 -10.13 21.14
N LEU A 165 8.73 -11.46 21.12
CA LEU A 165 9.83 -12.42 21.22
C LEU A 165 10.82 -12.31 20.06
N ASP A 166 10.33 -12.18 18.82
CA ASP A 166 11.19 -12.06 17.64
C ASP A 166 11.95 -10.73 17.61
N ALA A 167 11.29 -9.63 17.99
CA ALA A 167 11.95 -8.33 18.16
C ALA A 167 13.01 -8.34 19.28
N ALA A 168 12.69 -8.95 20.43
CA ALA A 168 13.63 -9.09 21.55
C ALA A 168 14.84 -9.96 21.19
N LYS A 169 14.64 -11.04 20.41
CA LYS A 169 15.72 -11.88 19.87
C LYS A 169 16.65 -11.09 18.93
N ALA A 170 16.11 -10.11 18.21
CA ALA A 170 16.89 -9.18 17.40
C ALA A 170 17.57 -8.04 18.20
N GLY A 171 17.39 -8.01 19.53
CA GLY A 171 18.04 -7.06 20.43
C GLY A 171 17.28 -5.75 20.65
N TYR A 172 15.96 -5.73 20.43
CA TYR A 172 15.10 -4.55 20.66
C TYR A 172 14.36 -4.68 21.99
N ASP A 173 14.24 -3.58 22.73
CA ASP A 173 13.36 -3.50 23.89
C ASP A 173 11.91 -3.44 23.43
N VAL A 174 11.03 -4.20 24.08
CA VAL A 174 9.62 -4.29 23.72
C VAL A 174 8.74 -4.03 24.93
N THR A 175 7.67 -3.27 24.76
CA THR A 175 6.57 -3.23 25.73
C THR A 175 5.32 -3.82 25.13
N ILE A 176 4.78 -4.87 25.77
CA ILE A 176 3.46 -5.42 25.47
C ILE A 176 2.44 -4.73 26.36
N VAL A 177 1.39 -4.16 25.75
CA VAL A 177 0.22 -3.63 26.43
C VAL A 177 -0.95 -4.58 26.18
N GLU A 178 -1.53 -5.10 27.26
CA GLU A 178 -2.67 -6.02 27.24
C GLU A 178 -3.81 -5.42 28.06
N LYS A 179 -5.02 -5.40 27.46
CA LYS A 179 -6.22 -4.81 28.09
C LYS A 179 -6.75 -5.70 29.22
N GLU A 180 -6.60 -7.01 29.09
CA GLU A 180 -7.03 -8.00 30.07
C GLU A 180 -6.01 -8.12 31.21
N THR A 181 -6.39 -8.84 32.26
CA THR A 181 -5.51 -9.13 33.42
C THR A 181 -4.43 -10.16 33.11
N VAL A 182 -4.54 -10.90 31.99
CA VAL A 182 -3.65 -11.98 31.60
C VAL A 182 -3.35 -11.95 30.11
N LEU A 183 -2.19 -12.49 29.74
CA LEU A 183 -1.80 -12.73 28.36
C LEU A 183 -2.53 -13.97 27.77
N GLY A 184 -2.44 -14.13 26.45
CA GLY A 184 -2.80 -15.36 25.75
C GLY A 184 -3.89 -15.21 24.69
N GLY A 185 -4.74 -14.18 24.80
CA GLY A 185 -5.79 -13.89 23.83
C GLY A 185 -6.74 -15.07 23.59
N TYR A 186 -7.13 -15.30 22.33
CA TYR A 186 -7.99 -16.44 21.99
C TYR A 186 -7.28 -17.79 22.06
N ALA A 187 -5.96 -17.82 21.86
CA ALA A 187 -5.19 -19.06 21.81
C ALA A 187 -5.20 -19.82 23.15
N SER A 188 -5.27 -19.11 24.28
CA SER A 188 -5.37 -19.72 25.63
C SER A 188 -6.73 -20.35 25.92
N LYS A 189 -7.74 -20.09 25.07
CA LYS A 189 -9.10 -20.62 25.21
C LYS A 189 -9.31 -21.90 24.39
N LEU A 190 -8.32 -22.32 23.59
CA LEU A 190 -8.40 -23.49 22.72
C LEU A 190 -8.18 -24.78 23.50
N ARG A 191 -8.92 -25.85 23.16
CA ARG A 191 -8.63 -27.19 23.70
C ARG A 191 -7.35 -27.76 23.08
N LYS A 192 -7.27 -27.69 21.75
CA LYS A 192 -6.11 -28.04 20.91
C LYS A 192 -6.03 -27.08 19.73
N GLN A 193 -4.91 -27.13 19.02
CA GLN A 193 -4.68 -26.37 17.80
C GLN A 193 -4.21 -27.28 16.65
N LEU A 194 -4.22 -26.73 15.45
CA LEU A 194 -3.74 -27.39 14.23
C LEU A 194 -2.23 -27.69 14.31
N PRO A 195 -1.74 -28.74 13.61
CA PRO A 195 -0.33 -29.13 13.64
C PRO A 195 0.59 -28.09 13.00
N MET A 196 1.68 -27.70 13.66
CA MET A 196 2.64 -26.71 13.10
C MET A 196 3.91 -27.33 12.52
N LYS A 197 3.94 -28.64 12.32
CA LYS A 197 5.13 -29.35 11.84
C LYS A 197 4.76 -30.63 11.09
N ASN A 198 5.65 -31.05 10.21
CA ASN A 198 5.56 -32.32 9.49
C ASN A 198 5.33 -33.49 10.46
N PRO A 199 4.35 -34.40 10.19
CA PRO A 199 3.58 -34.59 8.95
C PRO A 199 2.30 -33.74 8.76
N TYR A 200 1.98 -32.78 9.63
CA TYR A 200 0.77 -31.95 9.56
C TYR A 200 -0.57 -32.73 9.63
N ASP A 201 -0.60 -33.88 10.29
CA ASP A 201 -1.80 -34.75 10.34
C ASP A 201 -2.52 -34.82 11.70
N SER A 202 -1.91 -34.30 12.76
CA SER A 202 -2.38 -34.55 14.13
C SER A 202 -2.51 -33.27 14.95
N LEU A 203 -3.59 -33.15 15.71
CA LEU A 203 -3.80 -32.01 16.61
C LEU A 203 -2.77 -31.98 17.73
N ILE A 204 -2.37 -30.77 18.14
CA ILE A 204 -1.38 -30.56 19.20
C ILE A 204 -1.96 -29.69 20.33
N PRO A 205 -1.39 -29.78 21.55
CA PRO A 205 -1.71 -28.82 22.61
C PRO A 205 -1.44 -27.37 22.18
N PRO A 206 -2.20 -26.38 22.70
CA PRO A 206 -1.93 -24.98 22.43
C PRO A 206 -0.50 -24.57 22.82
N ILE A 207 0.20 -23.85 21.94
CA ILE A 207 1.59 -23.43 22.18
C ILE A 207 1.72 -22.16 23.04
N ILE A 208 0.60 -21.50 23.32
CA ILE A 208 0.55 -20.16 23.89
C ILE A 208 1.17 -20.08 25.29
N ASP A 209 0.94 -21.08 26.15
CA ASP A 209 1.48 -21.07 27.52
C ASP A 209 3.02 -21.10 27.53
N GLY A 210 3.63 -21.82 26.59
CA GLY A 210 5.07 -21.83 26.41
C GLY A 210 5.61 -20.46 26.00
N LYS A 211 4.91 -19.78 25.08
CA LYS A 211 5.27 -18.44 24.61
C LYS A 211 5.07 -17.37 25.69
N ILE A 212 4.03 -17.47 26.52
CA ILE A 212 3.83 -16.58 27.68
C ILE A 212 5.02 -16.68 28.63
N LYS A 213 5.41 -17.91 29.01
CA LYS A 213 6.59 -18.15 29.88
C LYS A 213 7.88 -17.61 29.27
N GLU A 214 8.08 -17.80 27.96
CA GLU A 214 9.25 -17.26 27.25
C GLU A 214 9.27 -15.73 27.31
N ALA A 215 8.12 -15.07 27.13
CA ALA A 215 8.01 -13.61 27.17
C ALA A 215 8.21 -13.04 28.58
N GLU A 216 7.60 -13.65 29.60
CA GLU A 216 7.76 -13.26 31.01
C GLU A 216 9.20 -13.42 31.51
N ALA A 217 9.92 -14.41 30.99
CA ALA A 217 11.32 -14.65 31.34
C ALA A 217 12.31 -13.76 30.57
N ASN A 218 11.87 -13.01 29.55
CA ASN A 218 12.76 -12.24 28.68
C ASN A 218 13.01 -10.83 29.26
N PRO A 219 14.26 -10.45 29.58
CA PRO A 219 14.56 -9.16 30.20
C PRO A 219 14.33 -7.95 29.28
N ASN A 220 14.25 -8.16 27.96
CA ASN A 220 13.99 -7.08 26.99
C ASN A 220 12.49 -6.86 26.77
N ILE A 221 11.61 -7.65 27.40
CA ILE A 221 10.16 -7.55 27.25
C ILE A 221 9.55 -7.06 28.56
N THR A 222 8.91 -5.89 28.50
CA THR A 222 8.08 -5.36 29.58
C THR A 222 6.62 -5.67 29.29
N ILE A 223 5.92 -6.34 30.21
CA ILE A 223 4.50 -6.65 30.09
C ILE A 223 3.67 -5.71 30.97
N LYS A 224 2.64 -5.10 30.40
CA LYS A 224 1.67 -4.24 31.09
C LYS A 224 0.25 -4.76 30.82
N THR A 225 -0.28 -5.55 31.74
CA THR A 225 -1.69 -5.97 31.75
C THR A 225 -2.60 -4.87 32.28
N GLU A 226 -3.92 -5.03 32.13
CA GLU A 226 -4.92 -4.02 32.51
C GLU A 226 -4.59 -2.61 31.99
N THR A 227 -4.02 -2.55 30.79
CA THR A 227 -3.49 -1.32 30.20
C THR A 227 -3.97 -1.22 28.76
N VAL A 228 -4.38 -0.01 28.35
CA VAL A 228 -4.71 0.32 26.97
C VAL A 228 -3.98 1.59 26.55
N VAL A 229 -3.83 1.77 25.25
CA VAL A 229 -3.27 2.99 24.68
C VAL A 229 -4.36 4.06 24.63
N ALA A 230 -4.14 5.17 25.33
CA ALA A 230 -5.01 6.34 25.25
C ALA A 230 -4.74 7.16 23.98
N ARG A 231 -3.46 7.30 23.63
CA ARG A 231 -2.98 8.15 22.53
C ARG A 231 -1.58 7.76 22.07
N ILE A 232 -1.37 7.76 20.76
CA ILE A 232 -0.06 7.72 20.11
C ILE A 232 0.13 9.04 19.36
N ALA A 233 1.07 9.85 19.83
CA ALA A 233 1.48 11.11 19.22
C ALA A 233 2.91 11.01 18.67
N GLY A 234 3.32 11.98 17.86
CA GLY A 234 4.67 12.02 17.28
C GLY A 234 4.80 11.18 16.02
N GLN A 235 6.00 10.70 15.74
CA GLN A 235 6.35 10.12 14.44
C GLN A 235 7.29 8.92 14.63
N PRO A 236 7.51 8.08 13.60
CA PRO A 236 8.48 6.98 13.68
C PRO A 236 9.84 7.44 14.24
N GLY A 237 10.38 6.67 15.19
CA GLY A 237 11.57 7.01 15.98
C GLY A 237 11.31 7.86 17.24
N GLU A 238 10.18 8.56 17.29
CA GLU A 238 9.82 9.58 18.30
C GLU A 238 8.34 9.50 18.72
N PHE A 239 7.73 8.31 18.71
CA PHE A 239 6.36 8.17 19.20
C PHE A 239 6.31 8.43 20.69
N VAL A 240 5.33 9.22 21.12
CA VAL A 240 5.00 9.43 22.53
C VAL A 240 3.64 8.79 22.79
N VAL A 241 3.63 7.78 23.65
CA VAL A 241 2.48 6.92 23.90
C VAL A 241 1.98 7.15 25.32
N THR A 242 0.73 7.58 25.42
CA THR A 242 0.02 7.67 26.70
C THR A 242 -0.75 6.38 26.94
N LEU A 243 -0.56 5.81 28.13
CA LEU A 243 -1.22 4.60 28.58
C LEU A 243 -2.25 4.93 29.66
N LYS A 244 -3.32 4.15 29.73
CA LYS A 244 -4.38 4.27 30.75
C LYS A 244 -5.00 2.92 31.08
N LYS A 245 -5.84 2.87 32.11
CA LYS A 245 -6.63 1.67 32.40
C LYS A 245 -7.81 1.52 31.42
N PRO A 246 -8.25 0.28 31.12
CA PRO A 246 -9.49 0.05 30.38
C PRO A 246 -10.67 0.83 30.99
N GLY A 247 -11.43 1.55 30.15
CA GLY A 247 -12.61 2.33 30.57
C GLY A 247 -12.30 3.66 31.25
N GLU A 248 -11.05 3.94 31.63
CA GLU A 248 -10.64 5.24 32.17
C GLU A 248 -10.76 6.33 31.11
N LYS A 249 -11.16 7.54 31.52
CA LYS A 249 -11.19 8.73 30.65
C LYS A 249 -10.17 9.73 31.15
N ILE A 250 -9.25 10.14 30.28
CA ILE A 250 -8.19 11.09 30.62
C ILE A 250 -8.10 12.20 29.58
N GLU A 251 -7.48 13.33 29.94
CA GLU A 251 -7.36 14.48 29.04
C GLU A 251 -6.57 14.17 27.76
N PHE A 252 -5.71 13.16 27.80
CA PHE A 252 -4.96 12.68 26.65
C PHE A 252 -5.70 11.63 25.81
N ASP A 253 -6.99 11.36 26.06
CA ASP A 253 -7.77 10.60 25.09
C ASP A 253 -7.82 11.33 23.74
N VAL A 254 -7.71 10.58 22.64
CA VAL A 254 -7.62 11.22 21.31
C VAL A 254 -8.94 11.90 20.94
N PRO A 255 -8.89 13.16 20.46
CA PRO A 255 -10.07 13.81 19.93
C PRO A 255 -10.48 13.20 18.58
N PHE A 256 -11.77 13.07 18.36
CA PHE A 256 -12.34 12.52 17.14
C PHE A 256 -12.70 13.64 16.18
N PRO A 257 -12.56 13.42 14.85
CA PRO A 257 -13.09 14.37 13.87
C PRO A 257 -14.59 14.51 14.06
N LEU A 258 -15.13 15.70 13.74
CA LEU A 258 -16.56 15.94 13.80
C LEU A 258 -17.27 14.97 12.81
N PRO A 259 -18.27 14.19 13.26
CA PRO A 259 -19.08 13.34 12.38
C PRO A 259 -19.65 14.13 11.20
N GLN A 260 -19.83 13.47 10.06
CA GLN A 260 -20.18 14.17 8.83
C GLN A 260 -21.55 14.85 8.94
N GLU A 261 -22.52 14.19 9.55
CA GLU A 261 -23.85 14.69 9.89
C GLU A 261 -23.83 15.95 10.76
N MET A 262 -22.83 16.11 11.63
CA MET A 262 -22.69 17.29 12.49
C MET A 262 -22.06 18.50 11.76
N LYS A 263 -21.58 18.33 10.52
CA LYS A 263 -21.05 19.44 9.70
C LYS A 263 -22.14 20.17 8.92
N PHE A 264 -23.36 19.66 8.90
CA PHE A 264 -24.48 20.25 8.19
C PHE A 264 -25.55 20.72 9.17
N ASP A 265 -26.29 21.76 8.81
CA ASP A 265 -27.50 22.14 9.52
C ASP A 265 -28.69 21.22 9.16
N GLU A 266 -29.83 21.43 9.82
CA GLU A 266 -31.06 20.65 9.58
C GLU A 266 -31.58 20.74 8.14
N SER A 267 -31.12 21.72 7.35
CA SER A 267 -31.47 21.88 5.93
C SER A 267 -30.48 21.21 4.97
N GLY A 268 -29.44 20.56 5.49
CA GLY A 268 -28.39 19.92 4.71
C GLY A 268 -27.35 20.89 4.15
N LYS A 269 -27.29 22.14 4.64
CA LYS A 269 -26.27 23.10 4.25
C LYS A 269 -25.05 22.99 5.17
N GLU A 270 -23.86 22.98 4.60
CA GLU A 270 -22.61 22.90 5.37
C GLU A 270 -22.44 24.14 6.26
N LEU A 271 -22.12 23.89 7.53
CA LEU A 271 -21.84 24.92 8.52
C LEU A 271 -20.55 25.67 8.17
N ASP A 272 -20.48 26.95 8.56
CA ASP A 272 -19.23 27.71 8.45
C ASP A 272 -18.14 27.14 9.38
N LYS A 273 -16.87 27.46 9.08
CA LYS A 273 -15.70 26.88 9.77
C LYS A 273 -15.68 27.20 11.26
N ASP A 274 -16.19 28.36 11.67
CA ASP A 274 -16.18 28.78 13.06
C ASP A 274 -17.18 27.94 13.86
N LYS A 275 -18.40 27.74 13.34
CA LYS A 275 -19.39 26.85 13.96
C LYS A 275 -18.94 25.40 13.98
N GLN A 276 -18.33 24.89 12.91
CA GLN A 276 -17.77 23.54 12.91
C GLN A 276 -16.68 23.38 13.98
N PHE A 277 -15.88 24.42 14.21
CA PHE A 277 -14.85 24.42 15.24
C PHE A 277 -15.43 24.45 16.66
N GLU A 278 -16.48 25.24 16.90
CA GLU A 278 -17.21 25.23 18.17
C GLU A 278 -17.81 23.86 18.49
N LEU A 279 -18.51 23.25 17.53
CA LEU A 279 -19.05 21.89 17.67
C LEU A 279 -17.96 20.85 17.90
N TYR A 280 -16.81 20.98 17.23
CA TYR A 280 -15.66 20.11 17.45
C TYR A 280 -15.12 20.21 18.88
N GLN A 281 -15.02 21.42 19.44
CA GLN A 281 -14.58 21.62 20.82
C GLN A 281 -15.57 21.02 21.82
N GLU A 282 -16.87 21.17 21.57
CA GLU A 282 -17.91 20.59 22.41
C GLU A 282 -17.90 19.05 22.33
N TYR A 283 -17.84 18.50 21.11
CA TYR A 283 -17.77 17.06 20.86
C TYR A 283 -16.56 16.40 21.51
N ASN A 284 -15.44 17.12 21.60
CA ASN A 284 -14.20 16.65 22.20
C ASN A 284 -13.91 17.27 23.58
N LYS A 285 -14.94 17.77 24.27
CA LYS A 285 -14.78 18.42 25.57
C LYS A 285 -14.03 17.53 26.56
N GLY A 286 -13.03 18.11 27.22
CA GLY A 286 -12.18 17.42 28.18
C GLY A 286 -10.98 16.70 27.58
N LYS A 287 -10.81 16.73 26.25
CA LYS A 287 -9.63 16.20 25.56
C LYS A 287 -8.69 17.33 25.15
N LEU A 288 -7.40 17.11 25.29
CA LEU A 288 -6.36 17.99 24.77
C LEU A 288 -6.19 17.80 23.26
N ASP A 289 -5.84 18.90 22.59
CA ASP A 289 -5.54 18.91 21.16
C ASP A 289 -4.44 17.91 20.77
N ILE A 290 -4.47 17.43 19.53
CA ILE A 290 -3.52 16.43 19.01
C ILE A 290 -2.06 16.92 19.01
N LEU A 291 -1.84 18.23 19.00
CA LEU A 291 -0.50 18.85 19.04
C LEU A 291 0.10 18.87 20.45
N LYS A 292 -0.71 18.61 21.49
CA LYS A 292 -0.24 18.55 22.88
C LYS A 292 0.25 17.14 23.20
N PHE A 293 1.55 17.04 23.43
CA PHE A 293 2.22 15.82 23.85
C PHE A 293 2.07 15.61 25.35
N ASP A 294 1.88 14.36 25.76
CA ASP A 294 1.89 13.99 27.16
C ASP A 294 3.32 14.04 27.71
N PRO A 295 3.62 14.90 28.70
CA PRO A 295 4.97 14.98 29.28
C PRO A 295 5.37 13.69 30.00
N ASN A 296 4.41 12.85 30.38
CA ASN A 296 4.64 11.56 31.04
C ASN A 296 4.51 10.37 30.07
N GLY A 297 4.29 10.63 28.78
CA GLY A 297 4.14 9.59 27.77
C GLY A 297 5.44 8.79 27.56
N GLU A 298 5.31 7.49 27.34
CA GLU A 298 6.44 6.60 27.05
C GLU A 298 6.90 6.74 25.59
N LYS A 299 8.21 6.68 25.35
CA LYS A 299 8.78 6.83 24.00
C LYS A 299 8.98 5.50 23.29
N PHE A 300 8.52 5.42 22.04
CA PHE A 300 8.66 4.25 21.16
C PHE A 300 9.12 4.63 19.74
N GLY A 301 9.86 3.73 19.10
CA GLY A 301 10.38 3.91 17.74
C GLY A 301 9.40 3.43 16.68
N ALA A 302 8.69 2.34 16.97
CA ALA A 302 7.66 1.76 16.12
C ALA A 302 6.58 1.06 16.96
N VAL A 303 5.44 0.77 16.33
CA VAL A 303 4.27 0.17 16.96
C VAL A 303 3.84 -1.06 16.17
N ILE A 304 3.51 -2.13 16.87
CA ILE A 304 2.89 -3.34 16.33
C ILE A 304 1.48 -3.46 16.94
N LEU A 305 0.46 -3.34 16.11
CA LEU A 305 -0.94 -3.54 16.46
C LEU A 305 -1.29 -5.02 16.32
N ALA A 306 -1.44 -5.71 17.45
CA ALA A 306 -1.74 -7.13 17.57
C ALA A 306 -3.00 -7.37 18.43
N ALA A 307 -4.00 -6.49 18.31
CA ALA A 307 -5.18 -6.43 19.17
C ALA A 307 -6.14 -7.62 19.00
N GLY A 308 -5.91 -8.47 17.99
CA GLY A 308 -6.67 -9.68 17.75
C GLY A 308 -8.04 -9.43 17.13
N TRP A 309 -9.00 -10.26 17.52
CA TRP A 309 -10.31 -10.37 16.89
C TRP A 309 -11.35 -10.88 17.91
N ARG A 310 -12.63 -10.75 17.57
CA ARG A 310 -13.77 -11.34 18.28
C ARG A 310 -14.57 -12.24 17.33
N PRO A 311 -15.20 -13.32 17.83
CA PRO A 311 -16.11 -14.12 17.00
C PRO A 311 -17.20 -13.25 16.37
N TYR A 312 -17.54 -13.55 15.12
CA TYR A 312 -18.70 -12.96 14.47
C TYR A 312 -19.97 -13.36 15.22
N THR A 313 -20.79 -12.35 15.51
CA THR A 313 -22.10 -12.50 16.15
C THR A 313 -23.13 -12.09 15.11
N PRO A 314 -23.95 -13.03 14.60
CA PRO A 314 -25.01 -12.72 13.63
C PRO A 314 -25.98 -11.67 14.16
N GLU A 315 -26.45 -10.79 13.28
CA GLU A 315 -27.37 -9.71 13.66
C GLU A 315 -28.83 -10.15 13.54
N GLY A 316 -29.65 -9.82 14.55
CA GLY A 316 -31.08 -10.14 14.54
C GLY A 316 -31.38 -11.63 14.35
N ASP A 317 -32.14 -11.98 13.31
CA ASP A 317 -32.56 -13.36 12.99
C ASP A 317 -31.84 -13.93 11.75
N GLU A 318 -30.69 -13.36 11.37
CA GLU A 318 -29.92 -13.70 10.17
C GLU A 318 -29.72 -15.21 9.98
N LEU A 319 -29.26 -15.91 11.03
CA LEU A 319 -29.06 -17.36 11.06
C LEU A 319 -30.18 -18.12 11.77
N GLY A 320 -31.31 -17.47 12.03
CA GLY A 320 -32.44 -18.07 12.76
C GLY A 320 -33.14 -19.19 12.01
N TYR A 321 -32.99 -19.26 10.68
CA TYR A 321 -33.49 -20.36 9.85
C TYR A 321 -32.69 -21.67 10.05
N LEU A 322 -31.45 -21.55 10.54
CA LEU A 322 -30.61 -22.67 11.00
C LEU A 322 -30.79 -22.96 12.49
N GLY A 323 -31.75 -22.30 13.15
CA GLY A 323 -32.07 -22.52 14.55
C GLY A 323 -31.15 -21.83 15.56
N LEU A 324 -30.18 -21.01 15.12
CA LEU A 324 -29.32 -20.25 16.04
C LEU A 324 -30.16 -19.29 16.89
N GLY A 325 -29.94 -19.30 18.21
CA GLY A 325 -30.71 -18.48 19.16
C GLY A 325 -32.13 -18.99 19.46
N LYS A 326 -32.65 -19.95 18.68
CA LYS A 326 -33.97 -20.57 18.86
C LYS A 326 -33.88 -21.99 19.45
N ILE A 327 -32.84 -22.73 19.07
CA ILE A 327 -32.59 -24.11 19.47
C ILE A 327 -31.28 -24.14 20.27
N ALA A 328 -31.33 -24.56 21.54
CA ALA A 328 -30.18 -24.53 22.44
C ALA A 328 -28.98 -25.39 21.96
N ASP A 329 -29.25 -26.48 21.23
CA ASP A 329 -28.23 -27.39 20.69
C ASP A 329 -27.72 -26.99 19.30
N VAL A 330 -28.10 -25.80 18.81
CA VAL A 330 -27.48 -25.14 17.66
C VAL A 330 -26.53 -24.08 18.20
N VAL A 331 -25.23 -24.28 17.98
CA VAL A 331 -24.16 -23.43 18.53
C VAL A 331 -23.24 -22.92 17.42
N THR A 332 -22.48 -21.87 17.68
CA THR A 332 -21.37 -21.46 16.81
C THR A 332 -20.13 -22.32 17.05
N ASN A 333 -19.21 -22.38 16.10
CA ASN A 333 -17.88 -22.96 16.26
C ASN A 333 -17.12 -22.38 17.48
N HIS A 334 -17.30 -21.10 17.80
CA HIS A 334 -16.74 -20.51 19.02
C HIS A 334 -17.34 -21.11 20.29
N GLN A 335 -18.66 -21.20 20.38
CA GLN A 335 -19.37 -21.79 21.52
C GLN A 335 -19.02 -23.29 21.66
N PHE A 336 -18.90 -24.01 20.55
CA PHE A 336 -18.43 -25.39 20.54
C PHE A 336 -17.02 -25.53 21.14
N GLU A 337 -16.09 -24.63 20.79
CA GLU A 337 -14.75 -24.63 21.38
C GLU A 337 -14.80 -24.39 22.90
N GLN A 338 -15.69 -23.52 23.40
CA GLN A 338 -15.88 -23.29 24.83
C GLN A 338 -16.41 -24.53 25.57
N ILE A 339 -17.28 -25.32 24.92
CA ILE A 339 -17.73 -26.61 25.45
C ILE A 339 -16.56 -27.59 25.49
N ALA A 340 -15.82 -27.71 24.38
CA ALA A 340 -14.67 -28.60 24.26
C ALA A 340 -13.55 -28.28 25.27
N ALA A 341 -13.29 -26.99 25.55
CA ALA A 341 -12.28 -26.58 26.51
C ALA A 341 -12.61 -26.98 27.97
N LYS A 342 -13.90 -27.24 28.29
CA LYS A 342 -14.34 -27.67 29.62
C LYS A 342 -14.30 -29.20 29.81
N GLY A 343 -14.07 -29.97 28.75
CA GLY A 343 -14.01 -31.42 28.80
C GLY A 343 -14.64 -32.06 27.56
N LYS A 344 -15.48 -33.08 27.79
CA LYS A 344 -16.16 -33.78 26.69
C LYS A 344 -17.24 -32.93 26.01
N ILE A 345 -17.48 -33.16 24.73
CA ILE A 345 -18.55 -32.48 23.99
C ILE A 345 -19.92 -32.91 24.51
N VAL A 346 -20.70 -31.99 25.07
CA VAL A 346 -22.04 -32.22 25.62
C VAL A 346 -23.04 -31.21 25.08
N ARG A 347 -24.32 -31.61 25.02
CA ARG A 347 -25.43 -30.76 24.59
C ARG A 347 -25.70 -29.61 25.57
N PRO A 348 -25.77 -28.35 25.12
CA PRO A 348 -26.16 -27.23 25.96
C PRO A 348 -27.54 -27.37 26.60
N SER A 349 -28.49 -28.03 25.92
CA SER A 349 -29.87 -28.13 26.40
C SER A 349 -30.02 -28.97 27.66
N ASP A 350 -29.27 -30.07 27.79
CA ASP A 350 -29.48 -31.05 28.86
C ASP A 350 -28.21 -31.71 29.40
N GLY A 351 -27.02 -31.31 28.93
CA GLY A 351 -25.73 -31.81 29.40
C GLY A 351 -25.42 -33.26 29.00
N LYS A 352 -26.25 -33.90 28.17
CA LYS A 352 -25.96 -35.25 27.67
C LYS A 352 -24.85 -35.25 26.61
N GLU A 353 -24.26 -36.41 26.39
CA GLU A 353 -23.24 -36.61 25.35
C GLU A 353 -23.78 -36.24 23.96
N ALA A 354 -23.03 -35.44 23.20
CA ALA A 354 -23.34 -35.14 21.80
C ALA A 354 -22.48 -36.02 20.90
N LYS A 355 -23.02 -37.20 20.52
CA LYS A 355 -22.28 -38.21 19.75
C LYS A 355 -22.43 -38.02 18.25
N SER A 356 -23.56 -37.50 17.78
CA SER A 356 -23.79 -37.15 16.37
C SER A 356 -23.76 -35.63 16.20
N VAL A 357 -22.73 -35.07 15.58
CA VAL A 357 -22.57 -33.61 15.43
C VAL A 357 -22.51 -33.25 13.96
N VAL A 358 -23.33 -32.28 13.53
CA VAL A 358 -23.31 -31.74 12.16
C VAL A 358 -22.67 -30.36 12.18
N PHE A 359 -21.65 -30.15 11.35
CA PHE A 359 -20.96 -28.88 11.13
C PHE A 359 -21.42 -28.28 9.80
N ILE A 360 -21.85 -27.03 9.83
CA ILE A 360 -22.33 -26.29 8.65
C ILE A 360 -21.28 -25.23 8.31
N GLN A 361 -20.66 -25.35 7.14
CA GLN A 361 -19.78 -24.32 6.57
C GLN A 361 -20.62 -23.27 5.81
N GLY A 362 -20.18 -22.01 5.84
CA GLY A 362 -20.83 -20.91 5.11
C GLY A 362 -22.33 -20.77 5.42
N PRO A 363 -22.73 -20.52 6.69
CA PRO A 363 -24.15 -20.51 7.08
C PRO A 363 -24.98 -19.35 6.51
N GLY A 364 -24.47 -18.53 5.58
CA GLY A 364 -25.23 -17.47 4.91
C GLY A 364 -26.23 -18.01 3.87
N LYS A 365 -27.16 -17.15 3.42
CA LYS A 365 -28.08 -17.47 2.31
C LYS A 365 -27.51 -16.93 0.98
N GLY A 366 -27.33 -17.78 -0.03
CA GLY A 366 -26.93 -17.30 -1.37
C GLY A 366 -25.99 -18.25 -2.11
N ASP A 367 -25.42 -17.73 -3.22
CA ASP A 367 -24.22 -18.33 -3.83
C ASP A 367 -23.02 -18.18 -2.89
N ASP A 368 -21.93 -18.90 -3.18
CA ASP A 368 -20.66 -19.02 -2.43
C ASP A 368 -19.90 -17.70 -2.14
N SER A 369 -20.57 -16.55 -2.18
CA SER A 369 -20.10 -15.35 -1.51
C SER A 369 -20.07 -15.61 0.01
N ASP A 370 -18.92 -16.10 0.46
CA ASP A 370 -18.54 -16.10 1.88
C ASP A 370 -19.02 -14.79 2.52
N PHE A 371 -19.78 -14.89 3.60
CA PHE A 371 -20.19 -13.69 4.35
C PHE A 371 -18.93 -12.96 4.85
N ASP A 372 -19.05 -11.65 5.04
CA ASP A 372 -17.96 -10.84 5.58
C ASP A 372 -17.37 -11.53 6.81
N PHE A 373 -16.03 -11.54 6.93
CA PHE A 373 -15.29 -12.20 8.03
C PHE A 373 -15.12 -13.73 7.93
N ALA A 374 -15.71 -14.40 6.95
CA ALA A 374 -15.36 -15.78 6.62
C ALA A 374 -14.00 -15.83 5.89
N GLY A 375 -13.25 -16.92 6.12
CA GLY A 375 -11.94 -17.15 5.52
C GLY A 375 -11.58 -18.63 5.59
N SER A 376 -10.42 -19.05 5.03
CA SER A 376 -9.97 -20.45 5.01
C SER A 376 -9.93 -21.12 6.40
N VAL A 377 -9.83 -20.32 7.47
CA VAL A 377 -9.79 -20.79 8.85
C VAL A 377 -11.06 -21.55 9.26
N THR A 378 -12.25 -21.20 8.76
CA THR A 378 -13.51 -21.85 9.16
C THR A 378 -13.54 -23.34 8.81
N SER A 379 -13.05 -23.69 7.61
CA SER A 379 -12.88 -25.07 7.15
C SER A 379 -11.97 -25.86 8.08
N LEU A 380 -10.80 -25.31 8.41
CA LEU A 380 -9.82 -25.96 9.28
C LEU A 380 -10.34 -26.12 10.72
N VAL A 381 -11.07 -25.13 11.24
CA VAL A 381 -11.68 -25.20 12.56
C VAL A 381 -12.74 -26.31 12.61
N ALA A 382 -13.58 -26.45 11.58
CA ALA A 382 -14.57 -27.52 11.53
C ALA A 382 -13.93 -28.91 11.49
N LEU A 383 -12.87 -29.09 10.69
CA LEU A 383 -12.11 -30.34 10.65
C LEU A 383 -11.49 -30.67 12.02
N LYS A 384 -10.91 -29.67 12.70
CA LYS A 384 -10.38 -29.81 14.06
C LYS A 384 -11.47 -30.22 15.05
N GLN A 385 -12.61 -29.56 15.02
CA GLN A 385 -13.71 -29.80 15.94
C GLN A 385 -14.41 -31.15 15.69
N ALA A 386 -14.52 -31.58 14.43
CA ALA A 386 -14.95 -32.93 14.09
C ALA A 386 -14.04 -34.00 14.72
N LYS A 387 -12.72 -33.76 14.75
CA LYS A 387 -11.78 -34.66 15.44
C LYS A 387 -12.02 -34.72 16.95
N TYR A 388 -12.41 -33.63 17.60
CA TYR A 388 -12.75 -33.66 19.04
C TYR A 388 -13.90 -34.63 19.34
N VAL A 389 -14.93 -34.67 18.49
CA VAL A 389 -16.06 -35.59 18.65
C VAL A 389 -15.58 -37.04 18.61
N ARG A 390 -14.68 -37.37 17.67
CA ARG A 390 -14.08 -38.71 17.53
C ARG A 390 -13.15 -39.08 18.69
N GLU A 391 -12.41 -38.12 19.22
CA GLU A 391 -11.53 -38.33 20.38
C GLU A 391 -12.31 -38.54 21.68
N ASP A 392 -13.45 -37.86 21.87
CA ASP A 392 -14.28 -37.98 23.07
C ASP A 392 -15.18 -39.23 23.03
N TYR A 393 -15.63 -39.62 21.83
CA TYR A 393 -16.57 -40.71 21.58
C TYR A 393 -16.08 -41.62 20.43
N PRO A 394 -15.60 -42.85 20.74
CA PRO A 394 -15.16 -43.80 19.73
C PRO A 394 -16.27 -44.23 18.74
N ASP A 395 -17.53 -44.13 19.14
CA ASP A 395 -18.73 -44.34 18.33
C ASP A 395 -19.35 -43.04 17.79
N GLY A 396 -18.71 -41.89 18.06
CA GLY A 396 -19.18 -40.57 17.63
C GLY A 396 -19.10 -40.37 16.12
N LYS A 397 -20.03 -39.59 15.57
CA LYS A 397 -20.14 -39.27 14.16
C LYS A 397 -20.10 -37.76 13.98
N ALA A 398 -19.16 -37.28 13.19
CA ALA A 398 -19.08 -35.88 12.80
C ALA A 398 -19.39 -35.76 11.31
N GLN A 399 -20.36 -34.93 10.94
CA GLN A 399 -20.76 -34.71 9.56
C GLN A 399 -20.49 -33.25 9.21
N ILE A 400 -19.69 -32.98 8.18
CA ILE A 400 -19.39 -31.62 7.72
C ILE A 400 -20.06 -31.41 6.37
N ILE A 401 -20.95 -30.42 6.31
CA ILE A 401 -21.63 -29.98 5.10
C ILE A 401 -20.97 -28.68 4.63
N TYR A 402 -20.54 -28.64 3.37
CA TYR A 402 -19.79 -27.51 2.81
C TYR A 402 -20.04 -27.34 1.31
N GLN A 403 -19.98 -26.12 0.79
CA GLN A 403 -19.91 -25.91 -0.67
C GLN A 403 -18.46 -26.09 -1.17
N HIS A 404 -17.52 -25.43 -0.47
CA HIS A 404 -16.09 -25.46 -0.74
C HIS A 404 -15.30 -25.75 0.55
N MET A 405 -14.40 -26.73 0.50
CA MET A 405 -13.47 -27.04 1.58
C MET A 405 -12.15 -26.32 1.28
N ARG A 406 -11.72 -25.39 2.15
CA ARG A 406 -10.58 -24.52 1.89
C ARG A 406 -9.40 -24.86 2.83
N THR A 407 -8.53 -25.76 2.37
CA THR A 407 -7.39 -26.29 3.14
C THR A 407 -6.06 -26.04 2.41
N PRO A 408 -5.64 -24.76 2.26
CA PRO A 408 -4.48 -24.42 1.43
C PRO A 408 -3.16 -24.95 1.97
N GLY A 409 -2.23 -25.25 1.07
CA GLY A 409 -0.85 -25.59 1.42
C GLY A 409 -0.70 -26.91 2.17
N LEU A 410 0.08 -26.89 3.26
CA LEU A 410 0.42 -28.09 4.04
C LEU A 410 -0.77 -28.64 4.84
N TRP A 411 -1.81 -27.83 5.05
CA TRP A 411 -3.05 -28.24 5.71
C TRP A 411 -3.85 -29.30 4.95
N GLU A 412 -3.54 -29.50 3.67
CA GLU A 412 -4.10 -30.60 2.89
C GLU A 412 -3.74 -31.98 3.50
N ASN A 413 -2.60 -32.10 4.19
CA ASN A 413 -2.26 -33.33 4.90
C ASN A 413 -3.18 -33.56 6.12
N PHE A 414 -3.53 -32.49 6.83
CA PHE A 414 -4.52 -32.56 7.91
C PHE A 414 -5.87 -32.97 7.35
N TYR A 415 -6.30 -32.35 6.25
CA TYR A 415 -7.55 -32.71 5.60
C TYR A 415 -7.61 -34.18 5.18
N LYS A 416 -6.56 -34.71 4.55
CA LYS A 416 -6.43 -36.13 4.20
C LYS A 416 -6.51 -37.05 5.42
N SER A 417 -5.86 -36.67 6.52
CA SER A 417 -5.93 -37.46 7.76
C SER A 417 -7.35 -37.54 8.32
N ILE A 418 -8.13 -36.47 8.17
CA ILE A 418 -9.53 -36.42 8.60
C ILE A 418 -10.41 -37.30 7.72
N GLN A 419 -10.15 -37.36 6.40
CA GLN A 419 -10.86 -38.25 5.48
C GLN A 419 -10.64 -39.75 5.75
N GLN A 420 -9.56 -40.11 6.46
CA GLN A 420 -9.26 -41.49 6.84
C GLN A 420 -9.97 -41.93 8.12
N ASP A 421 -10.66 -41.02 8.83
CA ASP A 421 -11.43 -41.35 10.03
C ASP A 421 -12.84 -41.81 9.65
N GLU A 422 -13.16 -43.09 9.89
CA GLU A 422 -14.44 -43.71 9.51
C GLU A 422 -15.67 -43.07 10.17
N GLY A 423 -15.50 -42.27 11.23
CA GLY A 423 -16.59 -41.55 11.89
C GLY A 423 -16.74 -40.10 11.43
N ILE A 424 -15.92 -39.61 10.48
CA ILE A 424 -16.01 -38.26 9.93
C ILE A 424 -16.51 -38.33 8.49
N PHE A 425 -17.66 -37.70 8.23
CA PHE A 425 -18.30 -37.67 6.93
C PHE A 425 -18.27 -36.25 6.38
N LEU A 426 -17.98 -36.14 5.09
CA LEU A 426 -17.84 -34.88 4.39
C LEU A 426 -18.76 -34.93 3.18
N THR A 427 -19.68 -33.98 3.05
CA THR A 427 -20.54 -33.90 1.87
C THR A 427 -20.65 -32.47 1.38
N LYS A 428 -20.77 -32.31 0.05
CA LYS A 428 -21.26 -31.04 -0.47
C LYS A 428 -22.77 -30.95 -0.35
N GLY A 429 -23.26 -29.74 -0.10
CA GLY A 429 -24.68 -29.43 -0.08
C GLY A 429 -24.97 -28.09 0.58
N ASP A 430 -26.18 -27.60 0.34
CA ASP A 430 -26.71 -26.36 0.87
C ASP A 430 -27.70 -26.67 1.98
N VAL A 431 -27.47 -26.16 3.19
CA VAL A 431 -28.38 -26.40 4.31
C VAL A 431 -29.57 -25.47 4.22
N VAL A 432 -30.77 -26.06 4.16
CA VAL A 432 -32.04 -25.34 4.00
C VAL A 432 -32.63 -24.99 5.36
N SER A 433 -32.60 -25.93 6.31
CA SER A 433 -33.19 -25.75 7.64
C SER A 433 -32.62 -26.68 8.69
N VAL A 434 -32.69 -26.26 9.95
CA VAL A 434 -32.46 -27.11 11.12
C VAL A 434 -33.73 -27.14 11.96
N GLY A 435 -34.23 -28.35 12.23
CA GLY A 435 -35.43 -28.59 13.04
C GLY A 435 -35.15 -29.44 14.27
N GLN A 436 -36.10 -29.47 15.20
CA GLN A 436 -36.10 -30.41 16.33
C GLN A 436 -36.91 -31.65 15.98
N SER A 437 -36.39 -32.84 16.28
CA SER A 437 -37.09 -34.10 16.06
C SER A 437 -36.66 -35.16 17.08
N GLY A 438 -37.63 -35.75 17.80
CA GLY A 438 -37.41 -36.93 18.64
C GLY A 438 -36.32 -36.81 19.71
N GLY A 439 -36.18 -35.64 20.35
CA GLY A 439 -35.15 -35.37 21.38
C GLY A 439 -33.75 -35.07 20.83
N GLY A 440 -33.60 -34.93 19.51
CA GLY A 440 -32.43 -34.43 18.81
C GLY A 440 -32.81 -33.43 17.71
N LEU A 441 -31.93 -33.26 16.73
CA LEU A 441 -32.04 -32.31 15.63
C LEU A 441 -32.11 -33.02 14.27
N THR A 442 -32.77 -32.38 13.31
CA THR A 442 -32.75 -32.76 11.89
C THR A 442 -32.18 -31.62 11.06
N VAL A 443 -31.24 -31.93 10.16
CA VAL A 443 -30.62 -30.98 9.24
C VAL A 443 -31.03 -31.37 7.82
N ASP A 444 -31.76 -30.49 7.14
CA ASP A 444 -32.19 -30.67 5.77
C ASP A 444 -31.20 -29.97 4.83
N ALA A 445 -30.63 -30.72 3.89
CA ALA A 445 -29.71 -30.18 2.89
C ALA A 445 -30.12 -30.55 1.46
N ASP A 446 -29.91 -29.62 0.54
CA ASP A 446 -30.18 -29.74 -0.90
C ASP A 446 -28.87 -29.57 -1.70
N ASN A 447 -28.94 -29.60 -3.03
CA ASN A 447 -27.80 -29.41 -3.94
C ASN A 447 -26.58 -30.27 -3.59
N THR A 448 -26.84 -31.51 -3.16
CA THR A 448 -25.78 -32.42 -2.75
C THR A 448 -25.02 -32.97 -3.96
N LEU A 449 -23.83 -33.54 -3.73
CA LEU A 449 -23.07 -34.22 -4.79
C LEU A 449 -23.87 -35.29 -5.55
N LEU A 450 -24.88 -35.89 -4.89
CA LEU A 450 -25.71 -36.94 -5.46
C LEU A 450 -26.97 -36.40 -6.14
N GLY A 451 -27.23 -35.10 -6.07
CA GLY A 451 -28.43 -34.45 -6.63
C GLY A 451 -29.73 -34.72 -5.84
N GLU A 452 -29.66 -35.49 -4.76
CA GLU A 452 -30.79 -35.80 -3.89
C GLU A 452 -30.78 -34.93 -2.63
N LYS A 453 -31.98 -34.65 -2.10
CA LYS A 453 -32.15 -34.01 -0.79
C LYS A 453 -31.80 -35.01 0.30
N ILE A 454 -30.99 -34.58 1.26
CA ILE A 454 -30.63 -35.40 2.41
C ILE A 454 -31.19 -34.80 3.69
N GLN A 455 -31.58 -35.67 4.62
CA GLN A 455 -31.94 -35.29 5.97
C GLN A 455 -31.05 -36.05 6.95
N LEU A 456 -30.32 -35.30 7.76
CA LEU A 456 -29.34 -35.84 8.72
C LEU A 456 -29.84 -35.66 10.15
N LYS A 457 -29.62 -36.65 11.01
CA LYS A 457 -29.95 -36.58 12.44
C LYS A 457 -28.71 -36.19 13.25
N ALA A 458 -28.86 -35.23 14.14
CA ALA A 458 -27.78 -34.73 14.99
C ALA A 458 -28.23 -34.57 16.45
N ASP A 459 -27.30 -34.76 17.37
CA ASP A 459 -27.43 -34.35 18.76
C ASP A 459 -27.13 -32.86 18.94
N MET A 460 -26.28 -32.31 18.06
CA MET A 460 -25.84 -30.92 18.06
C MET A 460 -25.52 -30.46 16.64
N VAL A 461 -25.80 -29.19 16.34
CA VAL A 461 -25.39 -28.52 15.10
C VAL A 461 -24.42 -27.38 15.40
N VAL A 462 -23.35 -27.29 14.63
CA VAL A 462 -22.31 -26.27 14.79
C VAL A 462 -22.23 -25.41 13.53
N LEU A 463 -22.46 -24.11 13.69
CA LEU A 463 -22.37 -23.12 12.62
C LEU A 463 -20.98 -22.49 12.59
N ALA A 464 -20.31 -22.56 11.44
CA ALA A 464 -19.00 -21.93 11.29
C ALA A 464 -19.14 -20.42 11.08
N THR A 465 -18.91 -19.63 12.15
CA THR A 465 -18.89 -18.17 12.07
C THR A 465 -17.47 -17.61 11.95
N GLY A 466 -17.38 -16.38 11.44
CA GLY A 466 -16.14 -15.72 11.06
C GLY A 466 -15.38 -15.03 12.20
N MET A 467 -14.30 -14.35 11.83
CA MET A 467 -13.42 -13.61 12.75
C MET A 467 -13.57 -12.10 12.49
N VAL A 468 -14.13 -11.33 13.43
CA VAL A 468 -14.25 -9.87 13.29
C VAL A 468 -13.01 -9.21 13.91
N PRO A 469 -12.23 -8.41 13.17
CA PRO A 469 -11.03 -7.78 13.70
C PRO A 469 -11.38 -6.79 14.81
N ALA A 470 -10.49 -6.65 15.80
CA ALA A 470 -10.71 -5.72 16.92
C ALA A 470 -10.79 -4.24 16.48
N THR A 471 -10.35 -3.93 15.26
CA THR A 471 -10.40 -2.60 14.65
C THR A 471 -11.73 -2.27 13.97
N ALA A 472 -12.67 -3.22 13.89
CA ALA A 472 -13.97 -3.00 13.22
C ALA A 472 -14.85 -1.98 13.94
N ASP A 473 -14.86 -1.99 15.27
CA ASP A 473 -15.82 -1.21 16.07
C ASP A 473 -15.23 0.11 16.59
N ASP A 474 -13.94 0.11 16.98
CA ASP A 474 -13.28 1.25 17.63
C ASP A 474 -11.82 1.43 17.16
N PRO A 475 -11.29 2.66 17.17
CA PRO A 475 -9.89 2.92 16.88
C PRO A 475 -8.98 2.39 18.00
N VAL A 476 -8.49 1.16 17.89
CA VAL A 476 -7.59 0.57 18.88
C VAL A 476 -6.22 1.27 18.94
N VAL A 477 -5.75 1.84 17.82
CA VAL A 477 -4.43 2.48 17.70
C VAL A 477 -4.39 3.88 18.32
N ASN A 478 -5.51 4.61 18.35
CA ASN A 478 -5.66 5.94 18.95
C ASN A 478 -4.57 6.95 18.50
N LEU A 479 -4.54 7.28 17.20
CA LEU A 479 -3.55 8.23 16.66
C LEU A 479 -3.93 9.70 16.85
N ALA A 480 -3.04 10.49 17.46
CA ALA A 480 -3.15 11.95 17.51
C ALA A 480 -2.68 12.59 16.19
N TYR A 481 -3.33 12.23 15.09
CA TYR A 481 -3.04 12.72 13.74
C TYR A 481 -4.21 13.55 13.23
N ARG A 482 -3.94 14.50 12.34
CA ARG A 482 -5.00 15.31 11.69
C ARG A 482 -6.12 14.47 11.07
N GLN A 483 -5.80 13.30 10.52
CA GLN A 483 -6.73 12.42 9.80
C GLN A 483 -7.57 11.52 10.73
N GLY A 484 -7.43 11.66 12.04
CA GLY A 484 -8.22 10.94 13.04
C GLY A 484 -7.51 9.74 13.68
N PRO A 485 -8.16 9.14 14.70
CA PRO A 485 -7.56 8.13 15.58
C PRO A 485 -7.40 6.75 14.94
N ALA A 486 -8.13 6.46 13.88
CA ALA A 486 -8.13 5.16 13.19
C ALA A 486 -7.20 5.13 11.97
N PHE A 487 -7.00 3.92 11.45
CA PHE A 487 -6.63 3.71 10.06
C PHE A 487 -7.82 4.11 9.16
N ARG A 488 -7.57 4.77 8.03
CA ARG A 488 -8.67 5.28 7.17
C ARG A 488 -9.25 4.21 6.28
N GLU A 489 -8.46 3.18 6.02
CA GLU A 489 -8.68 2.12 5.05
C GLU A 489 -9.49 0.95 5.60
N ILE A 490 -9.70 0.85 6.91
CA ILE A 490 -10.39 -0.29 7.51
C ILE A 490 -11.82 -0.45 6.96
N GLY A 491 -12.46 0.64 6.53
CA GLY A 491 -13.77 0.58 5.87
C GLY A 491 -13.76 -0.07 4.48
N LEU A 492 -12.60 -0.18 3.83
CA LEU A 492 -12.47 -0.81 2.50
C LEU A 492 -12.33 -2.34 2.59
N PHE A 493 -11.95 -2.87 3.75
CA PHE A 493 -11.64 -4.29 3.94
C PHE A 493 -12.34 -4.86 5.16
N ASN A 494 -13.65 -4.59 5.30
CA ASN A 494 -14.47 -5.16 6.38
C ASN A 494 -13.83 -4.99 7.77
N GLY A 495 -13.32 -3.80 8.10
CA GLY A 495 -12.67 -3.53 9.38
C GLY A 495 -11.24 -4.04 9.53
N TYR A 496 -10.70 -4.81 8.58
CA TYR A 496 -9.33 -5.30 8.61
C TYR A 496 -8.33 -4.20 8.23
N CYS A 497 -7.16 -4.26 8.86
CA CYS A 497 -6.02 -3.42 8.52
C CYS A 497 -5.46 -3.87 7.18
N ASP A 498 -5.57 -3.00 6.18
CA ASP A 498 -5.06 -3.25 4.84
C ASP A 498 -3.66 -2.65 4.62
N SER A 499 -3.02 -3.14 3.57
CA SER A 499 -1.73 -2.74 3.04
C SER A 499 -1.77 -2.88 1.52
N ASN A 500 -0.86 -2.23 0.78
CA ASN A 500 -0.78 -2.54 -0.65
C ASN A 500 -0.32 -4.00 -0.81
N PHE A 501 -1.24 -4.84 -1.25
CA PHE A 501 -1.09 -6.29 -1.26
C PHE A 501 0.03 -6.78 -2.18
N ILE A 502 0.38 -6.00 -3.22
CA ILE A 502 1.42 -6.35 -4.19
C ILE A 502 2.81 -6.02 -3.65
N CYS A 503 3.03 -4.76 -3.26
CA CYS A 503 4.37 -4.23 -3.08
C CYS A 503 4.79 -4.08 -1.62
N PHE A 504 3.83 -3.92 -0.69
CA PHE A 504 4.15 -3.70 0.72
C PHE A 504 3.08 -4.28 1.65
N PRO A 505 2.90 -5.63 1.64
CA PRO A 505 1.76 -6.33 2.25
C PRO A 505 1.72 -6.30 3.80
N TYR A 506 2.71 -5.70 4.46
CA TYR A 506 2.77 -5.56 5.92
C TYR A 506 2.65 -4.10 6.38
N GLU A 507 2.66 -3.13 5.46
CA GLU A 507 2.61 -1.70 5.81
C GLU A 507 1.16 -1.24 5.89
N THR A 508 0.75 -0.72 7.05
CA THR A 508 -0.52 0.03 7.16
C THR A 508 -0.43 1.36 6.40
N GLN A 509 -1.47 2.20 6.36
CA GLN A 509 -1.32 3.58 5.87
C GLN A 509 -0.60 4.53 6.83
N ARG A 510 -0.12 4.02 7.98
CA ARG A 510 0.57 4.82 9.00
C ARG A 510 2.00 4.32 9.15
N THR A 511 2.95 5.08 8.61
CA THR A 511 4.38 4.75 8.67
C THR A 511 4.81 4.50 10.11
N GLY A 512 5.55 3.41 10.35
CA GLY A 512 6.00 2.99 11.68
C GLY A 512 4.97 2.26 12.53
N ILE A 513 3.78 1.97 11.99
CA ILE A 513 2.72 1.20 12.65
C ILE A 513 2.38 -0.01 11.79
N TYR A 514 2.53 -1.19 12.37
CA TYR A 514 2.45 -2.49 11.71
C TYR A 514 1.33 -3.32 12.31
N ALA A 515 0.43 -3.86 11.50
CA ALA A 515 -0.62 -4.74 12.01
C ALA A 515 -0.14 -6.21 12.00
N ALA A 516 -0.64 -7.04 12.93
CA ALA A 516 -0.27 -8.44 13.04
C ALA A 516 -1.44 -9.33 13.50
N GLY A 517 -1.62 -10.48 12.84
CA GLY A 517 -2.63 -11.47 13.19
C GLY A 517 -4.05 -11.03 12.85
N GLY A 518 -5.02 -11.34 13.72
CA GLY A 518 -6.46 -11.21 13.45
C GLY A 518 -6.99 -9.80 13.15
N VAL A 519 -6.16 -8.76 13.28
CA VAL A 519 -6.50 -7.41 12.79
C VAL A 519 -6.21 -7.21 11.30
N ARG A 520 -5.38 -8.06 10.67
CA ARG A 520 -5.04 -7.98 9.24
C ARG A 520 -5.92 -8.87 8.36
N ARG A 521 -6.18 -10.08 8.82
CA ARG A 521 -7.07 -11.03 8.16
C ARG A 521 -7.40 -12.18 9.10
N SER A 522 -8.39 -12.98 8.73
CA SER A 522 -8.66 -14.29 9.34
C SER A 522 -7.48 -15.23 9.11
N MET A 523 -6.88 -15.75 10.18
CA MET A 523 -5.66 -16.58 10.13
C MET A 523 -5.67 -17.69 11.18
N THR A 524 -4.98 -18.79 10.87
CA THR A 524 -4.64 -19.84 11.82
C THR A 524 -3.56 -19.37 12.81
N ILE A 525 -3.31 -20.18 13.85
CA ILE A 525 -2.25 -19.89 14.84
C ILE A 525 -0.86 -19.88 14.19
N GLU A 526 -0.56 -20.80 13.28
CA GLU A 526 0.73 -20.86 12.57
C GLU A 526 0.94 -19.62 11.72
N GLU A 527 -0.02 -19.31 10.86
CA GLU A 527 0.02 -18.12 10.01
C GLU A 527 0.17 -16.86 10.86
N THR A 528 -0.50 -16.78 12.03
CA THR A 528 -0.38 -15.64 12.95
C THR A 528 1.03 -15.50 13.53
N VAL A 529 1.74 -16.60 13.80
CA VAL A 529 3.12 -16.56 14.30
C VAL A 529 4.06 -16.06 13.20
N GLU A 530 3.90 -16.54 11.97
CA GLU A 530 4.67 -16.05 10.81
C GLU A 530 4.36 -14.57 10.53
N ASP A 531 3.10 -14.19 10.62
CA ASP A 531 2.64 -12.82 10.44
C ASP A 531 3.28 -11.85 11.44
N ALA A 532 3.35 -12.28 12.70
CA ALA A 532 3.97 -11.55 13.79
C ALA A 532 5.48 -11.34 13.57
N ALA A 533 6.18 -12.34 13.03
CA ALA A 533 7.59 -12.22 12.66
C ALA A 533 7.78 -11.17 11.55
N GLY A 534 6.91 -11.16 10.54
CA GLY A 534 6.90 -10.14 9.50
C GLY A 534 6.71 -8.72 10.06
N ALA A 535 5.74 -8.53 10.96
CA ALA A 535 5.50 -7.25 11.62
C ALA A 535 6.69 -6.78 12.48
N ALA A 536 7.35 -7.70 13.20
CA ALA A 536 8.55 -7.41 13.98
C ALA A 536 9.72 -6.93 13.08
N LEU A 537 9.98 -7.66 11.99
CA LEU A 537 11.03 -7.28 11.02
C LEU A 537 10.76 -5.91 10.38
N LYS A 538 9.49 -5.60 10.10
CA LYS A 538 9.09 -4.30 9.56
C LYS A 538 9.23 -3.17 10.56
N ALA A 539 8.86 -3.39 11.83
CA ALA A 539 9.11 -2.43 12.90
C ALA A 539 10.61 -2.12 13.05
N ILE A 540 11.46 -3.15 13.01
CA ILE A 540 12.92 -3.02 13.01
C ILE A 540 13.41 -2.22 11.78
N GLN A 541 12.96 -2.61 10.58
CA GLN A 541 13.31 -1.92 9.33
C GLN A 541 12.95 -0.42 9.38
N CYS A 542 11.78 -0.08 9.96
CA CYS A 542 11.36 1.28 10.15
C CYS A 542 12.33 2.05 11.04
N ILE A 543 12.61 1.51 12.23
CA ILE A 543 13.50 2.13 13.21
C ILE A 543 14.89 2.38 12.59
N GLU A 544 15.46 1.40 11.92
CA GLU A 544 16.77 1.54 11.28
C GLU A 544 16.76 2.48 10.06
N SER A 545 15.65 2.61 9.36
CA SER A 545 15.52 3.57 8.25
C SER A 545 15.39 4.99 8.75
N VAL A 546 14.61 5.21 9.82
CA VAL A 546 14.52 6.50 10.51
C VAL A 546 15.88 6.89 11.09
N ASN A 547 16.60 5.97 11.72
CA ASN A 547 17.96 6.21 12.22
C ASN A 547 18.90 6.67 11.09
N ARG A 548 18.80 6.04 9.90
CA ARG A 548 19.56 6.43 8.71
C ARG A 548 19.06 7.74 8.08
N GLY A 549 17.86 8.20 8.43
CA GLY A 549 17.21 9.40 7.91
C GLY A 549 16.63 9.23 6.50
N VAL A 550 16.21 8.01 6.18
CA VAL A 550 15.63 7.63 4.89
C VAL A 550 14.18 7.17 5.04
N ALA A 551 13.41 7.29 3.96
CA ALA A 551 12.05 6.78 3.92
C ALA A 551 12.01 5.25 4.03
N VAL A 552 10.95 4.74 4.67
CA VAL A 552 10.76 3.30 4.92
C VAL A 552 10.15 2.61 3.70
N HIS A 553 8.93 3.00 3.31
CA HIS A 553 8.17 2.54 2.14
C HIS A 553 7.27 3.67 1.61
N PRO A 554 6.82 3.62 0.34
CA PRO A 554 7.23 2.73 -0.74
C PRO A 554 8.58 3.12 -1.37
N ARG A 555 9.02 4.38 -1.20
CA ARG A 555 10.33 4.85 -1.68
C ARG A 555 11.45 4.53 -0.69
N SER A 556 11.67 3.25 -0.42
CA SER A 556 12.64 2.80 0.59
C SER A 556 14.04 3.33 0.29
N GLY A 557 14.69 3.92 1.30
CA GLY A 557 16.04 4.48 1.16
C GLY A 557 16.10 5.90 0.59
N ASP A 558 14.97 6.50 0.21
CA ASP A 558 14.92 7.89 -0.26
C ASP A 558 15.27 8.85 0.88
N MET A 559 16.37 9.60 0.70
CA MET A 559 16.90 10.56 1.67
C MET A 559 16.15 11.89 1.65
N THR A 560 15.46 12.23 0.56
CA THR A 560 14.73 13.50 0.48
C THR A 560 13.52 13.54 1.37
N PHE A 561 13.06 14.73 1.72
CA PHE A 561 11.80 14.99 2.41
C PHE A 561 11.22 16.33 1.93
N PRO A 562 9.93 16.62 2.19
CA PRO A 562 9.34 17.88 1.78
C PRO A 562 9.96 19.03 2.57
N ASP A 563 10.55 19.97 1.87
CA ASP A 563 11.02 21.26 2.37
C ASP A 563 10.03 22.36 2.00
N PHE A 564 9.85 23.34 2.89
CA PHE A 564 8.79 24.34 2.84
C PHE A 564 9.33 25.76 2.91
N PHE A 565 9.01 26.58 1.91
CA PHE A 565 9.24 28.02 1.97
C PHE A 565 8.06 28.75 2.65
N PHE A 566 7.97 28.63 3.97
CA PHE A 566 6.83 29.09 4.77
C PHE A 566 6.48 30.57 4.65
N GLN A 567 7.42 31.44 4.26
CA GLN A 567 7.15 32.87 4.04
C GLN A 567 6.07 33.14 2.97
N ARG A 568 5.83 32.18 2.07
CA ARG A 568 4.80 32.24 1.03
C ARG A 568 3.58 31.36 1.33
N CYS A 569 3.48 30.79 2.52
CA CYS A 569 2.33 29.97 2.89
C CYS A 569 1.08 30.83 3.08
N THR A 570 0.00 30.45 2.40
CA THR A 570 -1.32 31.10 2.52
C THR A 570 -2.27 30.37 3.45
N GLN A 571 -1.79 29.34 4.18
CA GLN A 571 -2.58 28.54 5.12
C GLN A 571 -3.86 27.95 4.49
N CYS A 572 -3.81 27.61 3.21
CA CYS A 572 -4.95 27.08 2.45
C CYS A 572 -5.32 25.63 2.80
N LYS A 573 -4.52 24.95 3.64
CA LYS A 573 -4.71 23.57 4.16
C LYS A 573 -4.78 22.42 3.15
N ARG A 574 -4.76 22.69 1.84
CA ARG A 574 -4.77 21.63 0.79
C ARG A 574 -3.71 20.56 1.02
N CYS A 575 -2.48 20.95 1.37
CA CYS A 575 -1.40 19.99 1.59
C CYS A 575 -1.61 19.08 2.82
N THR A 576 -2.24 19.57 3.89
CA THR A 576 -2.49 18.80 5.11
C THR A 576 -3.73 17.92 4.98
N GLU A 577 -4.71 18.35 4.19
CA GLU A 577 -5.92 17.58 3.87
C GLU A 577 -5.67 16.46 2.85
N GLU A 578 -4.90 16.74 1.80
CA GLU A 578 -4.64 15.78 0.72
C GLU A 578 -3.53 14.77 1.07
N CYS A 579 -2.80 14.95 2.17
CA CYS A 579 -1.80 13.98 2.62
C CYS A 579 -2.47 12.67 3.08
N PRO A 580 -2.30 11.53 2.38
CA PRO A 580 -2.98 10.29 2.77
C PRO A 580 -2.40 9.69 4.05
N PHE A 581 -1.14 9.98 4.36
CA PHE A 581 -0.37 9.32 5.44
C PHE A 581 -0.34 10.08 6.77
N GLY A 582 -0.91 11.29 6.83
CA GLY A 582 -0.85 12.13 8.03
C GLY A 582 0.54 12.62 8.39
N ALA A 583 1.35 12.91 7.36
CA ALA A 583 2.69 13.45 7.53
C ALA A 583 2.72 14.96 7.80
N LEU A 584 1.59 15.65 7.64
CA LEU A 584 1.44 17.08 7.85
C LEU A 584 0.25 17.29 8.79
N ASP A 585 0.52 17.87 9.94
CA ASP A 585 -0.51 18.40 10.84
C ASP A 585 -0.67 19.92 10.58
N ASP A 586 -1.67 20.56 11.18
CA ASP A 586 -1.80 22.02 11.18
C ASP A 586 -1.23 22.54 12.52
N ASP A 587 -0.42 23.59 12.52
CA ASP A 587 -0.04 24.28 13.77
C ASP A 587 -1.17 25.19 14.29
N GLU A 588 -0.94 25.88 15.42
CA GLU A 588 -1.94 26.78 16.03
C GLU A 588 -2.40 27.92 15.09
N LYS A 589 -1.60 28.27 14.08
CA LYS A 589 -1.92 29.30 13.08
C LYS A 589 -2.51 28.71 11.80
N GLY A 590 -2.67 27.39 11.71
CA GLY A 590 -3.07 26.68 10.49
C GLY A 590 -1.94 26.53 9.46
N THR A 591 -0.69 26.78 9.85
CA THR A 591 0.48 26.55 9.01
C THR A 591 0.82 25.06 9.04
N PRO A 592 1.17 24.42 7.91
CA PRO A 592 1.53 23.01 7.89
C PRO A 592 2.73 22.71 8.81
N LYS A 593 2.55 21.78 9.75
CA LYS A 593 3.59 21.26 10.63
C LYS A 593 4.08 19.90 10.09
N PRO A 594 5.28 19.83 9.48
CA PRO A 594 5.78 18.60 8.90
C PRO A 594 6.27 17.61 9.95
N ASN A 595 5.98 16.33 9.72
CA ASN A 595 6.53 15.18 10.44
C ASN A 595 7.31 14.31 9.44
N PRO A 596 8.61 14.60 9.20
CA PRO A 596 9.33 13.99 8.08
C PRO A 596 9.45 12.47 8.15
N THR A 597 9.43 11.84 9.33
CA THR A 597 9.52 10.37 9.42
C THR A 597 8.18 9.67 9.18
N ARG A 598 7.05 10.40 9.22
CA ARG A 598 5.74 9.89 8.75
C ARG A 598 5.64 9.89 7.22
N CYS A 599 6.35 10.80 6.55
CA CYS A 599 6.21 11.08 5.13
C CYS A 599 6.78 9.96 4.23
N ARG A 600 5.95 9.48 3.29
CA ARG A 600 6.32 8.45 2.31
C ARG A 600 6.92 8.98 1.00
N ARG A 601 7.27 10.26 0.97
CA ARG A 601 7.97 10.91 -0.15
C ARG A 601 7.21 10.92 -1.49
N CYS A 602 5.89 10.83 -1.46
CA CYS A 602 5.04 10.78 -2.66
C CYS A 602 5.00 12.10 -3.45
N GLY A 603 5.18 13.24 -2.76
CA GLY A 603 5.05 14.57 -3.36
C GLY A 603 3.61 15.09 -3.50
N THR A 604 2.60 14.43 -2.93
CA THR A 604 1.20 14.88 -3.02
C THR A 604 1.00 16.31 -2.51
N CYS A 605 1.65 16.67 -1.40
CA CYS A 605 1.61 18.03 -0.85
C CYS A 605 2.16 19.06 -1.84
N MET A 606 3.22 18.74 -2.58
CA MET A 606 3.81 19.58 -3.62
C MET A 606 2.83 19.80 -4.78
N GLY A 607 2.17 18.74 -5.25
CA GLY A 607 1.14 18.85 -6.28
C GLY A 607 -0.08 19.67 -5.82
N ALA A 608 -0.44 19.59 -4.53
CA ALA A 608 -1.58 20.29 -3.95
C ALA A 608 -1.33 21.79 -3.71
N CYS A 609 -0.07 22.21 -3.56
CA CYS A 609 0.28 23.56 -3.16
C CYS A 609 0.14 24.56 -4.32
N PRO A 610 -0.82 25.52 -4.29
CA PRO A 610 -0.98 26.50 -5.36
C PRO A 610 0.19 27.49 -5.41
N GLU A 611 0.76 27.81 -4.25
CA GLU A 611 1.91 28.73 -4.13
C GLU A 611 3.24 28.09 -4.51
N ARG A 612 3.27 26.76 -4.71
CA ARG A 612 4.46 25.99 -5.09
C ARG A 612 5.63 26.18 -4.11
N ILE A 613 5.33 26.25 -2.80
CA ILE A 613 6.33 26.47 -1.74
C ILE A 613 6.99 25.17 -1.24
N ILE A 614 6.51 24.02 -1.72
CA ILE A 614 6.92 22.71 -1.24
C ILE A 614 7.78 22.06 -2.32
N GLY A 615 8.94 21.54 -1.96
CA GLY A 615 9.82 20.80 -2.86
C GLY A 615 10.60 19.71 -2.12
N PHE A 616 11.30 18.88 -2.87
CA PHE A 616 12.29 17.94 -2.36
C PHE A 616 13.64 18.30 -2.98
N ALA A 617 14.74 17.97 -2.29
CA ALA A 617 16.07 18.28 -2.79
C ALA A 617 16.29 17.73 -4.21
N ASP A 618 15.84 16.49 -4.49
CA ASP A 618 16.00 15.85 -5.80
C ASP A 618 14.76 15.92 -6.73
N TYR A 619 13.66 16.54 -6.28
CA TYR A 619 12.38 16.55 -6.98
C TYR A 619 11.52 17.75 -6.57
N ASN A 620 11.37 18.71 -7.46
CA ASN A 620 10.63 19.93 -7.18
C ASN A 620 9.91 20.48 -8.43
N VAL A 621 9.03 21.46 -8.23
CA VAL A 621 8.22 22.05 -9.31
C VAL A 621 9.07 22.64 -10.43
N ASP A 622 10.19 23.28 -10.10
CA ASP A 622 11.12 23.87 -11.09
C ASP A 622 11.89 22.79 -11.87
N SER A 623 12.27 21.69 -11.23
CA SER A 623 13.00 20.59 -11.91
C SER A 623 12.16 19.96 -13.02
N ILE A 624 10.89 19.63 -12.76
CA ILE A 624 9.98 19.06 -13.76
C ILE A 624 9.55 20.13 -14.78
N GLY A 625 9.25 21.35 -14.34
CA GLY A 625 8.91 22.45 -15.24
C GLY A 625 10.05 22.78 -16.21
N SER A 626 11.30 22.72 -15.74
CA SER A 626 12.49 22.92 -16.59
C SER A 626 12.69 21.77 -17.57
N MET A 627 12.39 20.52 -17.20
CA MET A 627 12.39 19.39 -18.13
C MET A 627 11.36 19.61 -19.24
N VAL A 628 10.12 19.97 -18.91
CA VAL A 628 9.06 20.28 -19.89
C VAL A 628 9.52 21.35 -20.88
N LYS A 629 10.10 22.45 -20.38
CA LYS A 629 10.61 23.57 -21.19
C LYS A 629 11.83 23.23 -22.03
N SER A 630 12.58 22.18 -21.68
CA SER A 630 13.75 21.74 -22.45
C SER A 630 13.40 20.84 -23.63
N ILE A 631 12.16 20.33 -23.69
CA ILE A 631 11.69 19.53 -24.82
C ILE A 631 11.49 20.47 -26.01
N GLY A 632 12.17 20.20 -27.12
CA GLY A 632 11.97 20.94 -28.35
C GLY A 632 10.56 20.73 -28.89
N VAL A 633 9.87 21.82 -29.21
CA VAL A 633 8.60 21.83 -29.93
C VAL A 633 8.90 22.21 -31.38
N PRO A 634 8.83 21.27 -32.33
CA PRO A 634 9.07 21.56 -33.74
C PRO A 634 8.08 22.60 -34.26
N SER A 635 8.54 23.58 -35.03
CA SER A 635 7.69 24.61 -35.62
C SER A 635 7.73 24.59 -37.14
N ALA A 636 6.90 25.44 -37.77
CA ALA A 636 6.90 25.65 -39.22
C ALA A 636 8.18 26.31 -39.74
N ASP A 637 9.02 26.85 -38.84
CA ASP A 637 10.34 27.36 -39.22
C ASP A 637 11.34 26.20 -39.42
N ASP A 638 11.09 25.05 -38.79
CA ASP A 638 11.96 23.87 -38.84
C ASP A 638 11.49 22.86 -39.92
N TYR A 639 10.18 22.76 -40.15
CA TYR A 639 9.57 21.74 -41.01
C TYR A 639 8.33 22.26 -41.76
N GLU A 640 8.10 21.76 -42.98
CA GLU A 640 6.86 22.00 -43.74
C GLU A 640 5.62 21.48 -42.98
N GLU A 641 5.73 20.27 -42.43
CA GLU A 641 4.72 19.67 -41.54
C GLU A 641 5.37 19.31 -40.19
N PRO A 642 5.29 20.20 -39.19
CA PRO A 642 6.01 20.00 -37.94
C PRO A 642 5.53 18.78 -37.16
N PRO A 643 6.45 17.89 -36.70
CA PRO A 643 6.07 16.75 -35.90
C PRO A 643 5.26 17.13 -34.67
N PHE A 644 4.27 16.30 -34.35
CA PHE A 644 3.51 16.45 -33.11
C PHE A 644 4.41 16.20 -31.89
N ARG A 645 4.11 16.89 -30.80
CA ARG A 645 4.82 16.78 -29.53
C ARG A 645 3.84 16.66 -28.38
N ILE A 646 3.87 15.51 -27.70
CA ILE A 646 2.94 15.20 -26.61
C ILE A 646 3.71 14.94 -25.32
N LEU A 647 3.26 15.51 -24.21
CA LEU A 647 3.82 15.27 -22.89
C LEU A 647 3.13 14.10 -22.19
N GLY A 648 3.88 13.09 -21.74
CA GLY A 648 3.37 12.06 -20.83
C GLY A 648 3.94 12.22 -19.43
N LEU A 649 3.11 12.56 -18.44
CA LEU A 649 3.49 12.57 -17.02
C LEU A 649 3.21 11.20 -16.40
N VAL A 650 4.26 10.45 -16.09
CA VAL A 650 4.16 9.01 -15.81
C VAL A 650 4.48 8.69 -14.35
N CYS A 651 3.56 8.02 -13.66
CA CYS A 651 3.81 7.51 -12.31
C CYS A 651 4.99 6.54 -12.28
N GLU A 652 5.96 6.77 -11.40
CA GLU A 652 7.17 5.93 -11.28
C GLU A 652 6.93 4.49 -10.81
N ASN A 653 5.76 4.19 -10.23
CA ASN A 653 5.50 2.92 -9.55
C ASN A 653 4.96 1.83 -10.48
N ASP A 654 3.82 2.05 -11.14
CA ASP A 654 3.21 1.06 -12.05
C ASP A 654 3.38 1.41 -13.53
N ALA A 655 3.13 2.67 -13.87
CA ALA A 655 3.14 3.13 -15.25
C ALA A 655 4.55 3.13 -15.89
N TYR A 656 5.56 3.66 -15.19
CA TYR A 656 6.93 3.67 -15.72
C TYR A 656 7.50 2.24 -15.88
N PRO A 657 7.28 1.30 -14.93
CA PRO A 657 7.71 -0.08 -15.14
C PRO A 657 6.93 -0.80 -16.22
N ALA A 658 5.63 -0.56 -16.36
CA ALA A 658 4.86 -1.10 -17.49
C ALA A 658 5.41 -0.63 -18.84
N LEU A 659 5.80 0.65 -18.97
CA LEU A 659 6.50 1.15 -20.16
C LEU A 659 7.85 0.44 -20.40
N ASP A 660 8.63 0.22 -19.34
CA ASP A 660 9.89 -0.53 -19.45
C ASP A 660 9.64 -1.97 -19.92
N ILE A 661 8.60 -2.65 -19.40
CA ILE A 661 8.22 -4.01 -19.80
C ILE A 661 7.71 -4.04 -21.25
N ALA A 662 6.95 -3.05 -21.69
CA ALA A 662 6.55 -2.91 -23.09
C ALA A 662 7.77 -2.82 -24.01
N GLY A 663 8.77 -2.01 -23.64
CA GLY A 663 10.05 -1.91 -24.34
C GLY A 663 10.86 -3.22 -24.34
N MET A 664 10.92 -3.90 -23.19
CA MET A 664 11.57 -5.23 -23.09
C MET A 664 10.92 -6.25 -24.03
N ASN A 665 9.60 -6.19 -24.20
CA ASN A 665 8.83 -7.04 -25.12
C ASN A 665 8.77 -6.51 -26.56
N ARG A 666 9.51 -5.45 -26.90
CA ARG A 666 9.57 -4.84 -28.25
C ARG A 666 8.22 -4.35 -28.77
N LEU A 667 7.34 -3.94 -27.87
CA LEU A 667 6.06 -3.34 -28.23
C LEU A 667 6.26 -1.88 -28.62
N SER A 668 5.77 -1.48 -29.80
CA SER A 668 5.95 -0.13 -30.33
C SER A 668 4.76 0.78 -30.04
N TYR A 669 5.05 1.98 -29.58
CA TYR A 669 4.12 3.10 -29.42
C TYR A 669 4.71 4.35 -30.10
N SER A 670 3.91 5.41 -30.24
CA SER A 670 4.30 6.63 -30.96
C SER A 670 5.56 7.30 -30.40
N SER A 671 6.50 7.63 -31.28
CA SER A 671 7.72 8.41 -30.97
C SER A 671 7.44 9.90 -30.75
N GLN A 672 6.20 10.36 -30.88
CA GLN A 672 5.81 11.76 -30.64
C GLN A 672 5.66 12.10 -29.15
N VAL A 673 5.60 11.09 -28.28
CA VAL A 673 5.41 11.28 -26.84
C VAL A 673 6.75 11.43 -26.13
N ARG A 674 6.83 12.37 -25.19
CA ARG A 674 7.97 12.53 -24.28
C ARG A 674 7.53 12.21 -22.87
N PHE A 675 8.12 11.17 -22.28
CA PHE A 675 7.79 10.76 -20.92
C PHE A 675 8.63 11.51 -19.90
N ILE A 676 7.95 12.17 -18.96
CA ILE A 676 8.57 12.67 -17.74
C ILE A 676 8.02 11.87 -16.57
N PRO A 677 8.87 11.13 -15.86
CA PRO A 677 8.42 10.42 -14.69
C PRO A 677 8.17 11.37 -13.51
N VAL A 678 7.08 11.10 -12.79
CA VAL A 678 6.70 11.77 -11.55
C VAL A 678 6.56 10.72 -10.45
N ARG A 679 6.99 11.06 -9.23
CA ARG A 679 6.96 10.12 -8.08
C ARG A 679 5.59 9.47 -7.88
N CYS A 680 4.53 10.24 -8.14
CA CYS A 680 3.14 9.87 -8.05
C CYS A 680 2.30 10.85 -8.86
N LEU A 681 1.18 10.42 -9.44
CA LEU A 681 0.25 11.37 -10.07
C LEU A 681 -0.29 12.42 -9.08
N GLY A 682 -0.42 12.08 -7.80
CA GLY A 682 -0.80 13.05 -6.76
C GLY A 682 0.20 14.19 -6.60
N SER A 683 1.45 14.01 -7.05
CA SER A 683 2.47 15.07 -7.06
C SER A 683 2.43 15.98 -8.27
N VAL A 684 1.59 15.66 -9.27
CA VAL A 684 1.45 16.47 -10.48
C VAL A 684 0.87 17.84 -10.12
N ASN A 685 1.62 18.87 -10.47
CA ASN A 685 1.15 20.24 -10.42
C ASN A 685 0.61 20.61 -11.81
N VAL A 686 -0.58 21.20 -11.85
CA VAL A 686 -1.30 21.58 -13.08
C VAL A 686 -0.48 22.53 -13.96
N ILE A 687 0.45 23.29 -13.36
CA ILE A 687 1.33 24.19 -14.10
C ILE A 687 2.17 23.49 -15.17
N TRP A 688 2.56 22.22 -14.98
CA TRP A 688 3.39 21.53 -15.95
C TRP A 688 2.63 21.24 -17.25
N ILE A 689 1.34 20.93 -17.15
CA ILE A 689 0.46 20.73 -18.30
C ILE A 689 0.22 22.06 -19.00
N LYS A 690 -0.01 23.12 -18.22
CA LYS A 690 -0.16 24.48 -18.76
C LYS A 690 1.09 24.93 -19.50
N ASP A 691 2.26 24.83 -18.87
CA ASP A 691 3.55 25.22 -19.46
C ASP A 691 3.81 24.43 -20.77
N ALA A 692 3.52 23.12 -20.78
CA ALA A 692 3.65 22.28 -21.97
C ALA A 692 2.76 22.73 -23.14
N LEU A 693 1.48 23.00 -22.88
CA LEU A 693 0.56 23.42 -23.93
C LEU A 693 0.82 24.87 -24.38
N SER A 694 1.20 25.77 -23.47
CA SER A 694 1.52 27.15 -23.81
C SER A 694 2.81 27.31 -24.62
N GLN A 695 3.75 26.35 -24.58
CA GLN A 695 4.92 26.32 -25.46
C GLN A 695 4.63 25.65 -26.82
N GLY A 696 3.38 25.27 -27.10
CA GLY A 696 2.99 24.67 -28.38
C GLY A 696 3.04 23.14 -28.45
N MET A 697 3.17 22.41 -27.33
CA MET A 697 2.97 20.95 -27.37
C MET A 697 1.52 20.63 -27.71
N ASP A 698 1.29 19.62 -28.54
CA ASP A 698 -0.01 19.32 -29.14
C ASP A 698 -0.99 18.63 -28.18
N GLY A 699 -0.48 17.98 -27.13
CA GLY A 699 -1.30 17.34 -26.10
C GLY A 699 -0.49 16.92 -24.88
N ALA A 700 -1.19 16.53 -23.82
CA ALA A 700 -0.59 15.99 -22.61
C ALA A 700 -1.43 14.85 -22.04
N PHE A 701 -0.81 13.86 -21.40
CA PHE A 701 -1.55 12.88 -20.62
C PHE A 701 -0.85 12.52 -19.31
N LEU A 702 -1.64 12.04 -18.37
CA LEU A 702 -1.17 11.47 -17.11
C LEU A 702 -1.34 9.96 -17.17
N LEU A 703 -0.32 9.18 -16.80
CA LEU A 703 -0.39 7.72 -16.76
C LEU A 703 -0.09 7.23 -15.35
N GLY A 704 -1.08 6.64 -14.69
CA GLY A 704 -1.06 6.31 -13.27
C GLY A 704 -1.50 4.90 -12.93
N CYS A 705 -1.39 4.56 -11.66
CA CYS A 705 -1.86 3.29 -11.11
C CYS A 705 -3.40 3.32 -11.01
N ARG A 706 -4.04 2.15 -10.97
CA ARG A 706 -5.49 2.05 -10.70
C ARG A 706 -5.87 2.60 -9.32
N HIS A 707 -7.01 3.27 -9.25
CA HIS A 707 -7.62 3.78 -8.01
C HIS A 707 -9.04 3.25 -7.79
N GLY A 708 -9.62 3.47 -6.61
CA GLY A 708 -10.99 3.05 -6.29
C GLY A 708 -11.02 1.80 -5.40
N ASP A 709 -12.03 0.95 -5.58
CA ASP A 709 -12.23 -0.22 -4.71
C ASP A 709 -11.17 -1.32 -4.96
N ASP A 710 -10.69 -1.47 -6.19
CA ASP A 710 -9.56 -2.34 -6.57
C ASP A 710 -8.28 -1.51 -6.77
N TYR A 711 -7.95 -0.65 -5.79
CA TYR A 711 -6.80 0.25 -5.93
C TYR A 711 -5.49 -0.53 -5.96
N GLN A 712 -4.63 -0.17 -6.91
CA GLN A 712 -3.22 -0.59 -6.95
C GLN A 712 -2.28 0.59 -6.64
N CYS A 713 -2.85 1.77 -6.40
CA CYS A 713 -2.10 2.97 -6.11
C CYS A 713 -1.15 2.78 -4.92
N HIS A 714 0.15 2.86 -5.22
CA HIS A 714 1.23 2.79 -4.24
C HIS A 714 1.17 3.88 -3.16
N PHE A 715 0.44 4.97 -3.44
CA PHE A 715 0.23 6.05 -2.49
C PHE A 715 -1.23 6.24 -2.10
N VAL A 716 -2.05 5.19 -2.23
CA VAL A 716 -3.48 5.12 -1.88
C VAL A 716 -4.36 5.99 -2.76
N LYS A 717 -4.17 7.33 -2.71
CA LYS A 717 -5.04 8.31 -3.37
C LYS A 717 -4.36 9.08 -4.50
N GLY A 718 -3.17 8.65 -4.92
CA GLY A 718 -2.35 9.39 -5.89
C GLY A 718 -3.07 9.70 -7.19
N SER A 719 -3.54 8.66 -7.88
CA SER A 719 -4.28 8.82 -9.14
C SER A 719 -5.67 9.44 -8.93
N GLU A 720 -6.31 9.19 -7.78
CA GLU A 720 -7.64 9.72 -7.42
C GLU A 720 -7.59 11.25 -7.27
N LEU A 721 -6.61 11.75 -6.52
CA LEU A 721 -6.36 13.17 -6.37
C LEU A 721 -5.98 13.84 -7.69
N ALA A 722 -5.24 13.14 -8.56
CA ALA A 722 -4.97 13.65 -9.89
C ALA A 722 -6.26 13.77 -10.72
N SER A 723 -7.11 12.74 -10.71
CA SER A 723 -8.41 12.73 -11.42
C SER A 723 -9.29 13.89 -10.99
N ILE A 724 -9.47 14.09 -9.68
CA ILE A 724 -10.23 15.22 -9.11
C ILE A 724 -9.66 16.58 -9.54
N ARG A 725 -8.33 16.71 -9.62
CA ARG A 725 -7.70 17.95 -10.11
C ARG A 725 -7.86 18.11 -11.62
N MET A 726 -7.86 17.01 -12.38
CA MET A 726 -8.02 17.02 -13.84
C MET A 726 -9.44 17.39 -14.25
N GLU A 727 -10.48 17.11 -13.46
CA GLU A 727 -11.84 17.63 -13.73
C GLU A 727 -11.86 19.16 -13.88
N LYS A 728 -10.98 19.86 -13.15
CA LYS A 728 -10.86 21.33 -13.18
C LYS A 728 -9.89 21.85 -14.25
N ILE A 729 -9.19 20.97 -14.97
CA ILE A 729 -8.25 21.42 -16.00
C ILE A 729 -8.97 21.97 -17.22
N GLY A 730 -10.22 21.55 -17.45
CA GLY A 730 -11.07 22.08 -18.52
C GLY A 730 -11.17 23.60 -18.49
N ASP A 731 -11.38 24.19 -17.31
CA ASP A 731 -11.45 25.65 -17.14
C ASP A 731 -10.11 26.33 -17.50
N ALA A 732 -8.99 25.68 -17.17
CA ALA A 732 -7.66 26.19 -17.52
C ALA A 732 -7.38 26.11 -19.02
N LEU A 733 -7.82 25.04 -19.69
CA LEU A 733 -7.69 24.87 -21.15
C LEU A 733 -8.59 25.85 -21.92
N GLU A 734 -9.82 26.06 -21.44
CA GLU A 734 -10.73 27.08 -21.99
C GLU A 734 -10.10 28.48 -21.93
N SER A 735 -9.39 28.81 -20.84
CA SER A 735 -8.67 30.09 -20.72
C SER A 735 -7.52 30.26 -21.73
N LEU A 736 -7.03 29.16 -22.30
CA LEU A 736 -6.01 29.12 -23.35
C LEU A 736 -6.61 28.93 -24.76
N ALA A 737 -7.94 28.89 -24.89
CA ALA A 737 -8.65 28.55 -26.13
C ALA A 737 -8.22 27.19 -26.74
N LEU A 738 -7.98 26.19 -25.88
CA LEU A 738 -7.61 24.83 -26.27
C LEU A 738 -8.73 23.83 -25.98
N GLU A 739 -8.83 22.79 -26.81
CA GLU A 739 -9.77 21.69 -26.67
C GLU A 739 -9.44 20.83 -25.45
N LYS A 740 -10.47 20.42 -24.69
CA LYS A 740 -10.29 19.62 -23.46
C LYS A 740 -9.69 18.25 -23.75
N GLU A 741 -9.99 17.72 -24.92
CA GLU A 741 -9.53 16.44 -25.46
C GLU A 741 -8.01 16.38 -25.67
N ARG A 742 -7.30 17.53 -25.63
CA ARG A 742 -5.82 17.56 -25.63
C ARG A 742 -5.20 17.09 -24.33
N VAL A 743 -5.98 16.93 -23.26
CA VAL A 743 -5.51 16.40 -21.97
C VAL A 743 -6.34 15.23 -21.52
N THR A 744 -5.68 14.12 -21.16
CA THR A 744 -6.36 12.93 -20.62
C THR A 744 -5.59 12.28 -19.48
N GLN A 745 -6.27 11.42 -18.72
CA GLN A 745 -5.66 10.57 -17.70
C GLN A 745 -5.94 9.10 -18.01
N PHE A 746 -4.90 8.28 -17.90
CA PHE A 746 -4.93 6.84 -18.10
C PHE A 746 -4.55 6.12 -16.81
N GLU A 747 -5.17 4.96 -16.60
CA GLU A 747 -4.84 4.03 -15.52
C GLU A 747 -4.29 2.74 -16.10
N ILE A 748 -3.26 2.20 -15.46
CA ILE A 748 -2.61 0.96 -15.88
C ILE A 748 -2.11 0.20 -14.64
N ALA A 749 -2.32 -1.11 -14.62
CA ALA A 749 -1.61 -2.01 -13.71
C ALA A 749 -0.22 -2.36 -14.27
N ILE A 750 0.71 -2.74 -13.40
CA ILE A 750 2.09 -3.04 -13.83
C ILE A 750 2.17 -4.21 -14.85
N ASP A 751 1.23 -5.14 -14.79
CA ASP A 751 1.12 -6.33 -15.64
C ASP A 751 0.33 -6.09 -16.94
N GLU A 752 -0.27 -4.91 -17.13
CA GLU A 752 -1.03 -4.52 -18.33
C GLU A 752 -0.18 -3.78 -19.37
N TYR A 753 1.14 -4.02 -19.37
CA TYR A 753 2.08 -3.38 -20.28
C TYR A 753 1.75 -3.59 -21.77
N ASP A 754 1.01 -4.65 -22.10
CA ASP A 754 0.55 -4.99 -23.44
C ASP A 754 -0.52 -4.05 -23.99
N LYS A 755 -1.26 -3.35 -23.10
CA LYS A 755 -2.31 -2.38 -23.48
C LYS A 755 -1.76 -0.99 -23.80
N LEU A 756 -0.57 -0.66 -23.30
CA LEU A 756 0.04 0.67 -23.45
C LEU A 756 0.17 1.14 -24.91
N PRO A 757 0.61 0.31 -25.87
CA PRO A 757 0.68 0.71 -27.28
C PRO A 757 -0.65 1.21 -27.84
N GLU A 758 -1.74 0.49 -27.58
CA GLU A 758 -3.07 0.86 -28.07
C GLU A 758 -3.52 2.18 -27.44
N MET A 759 -3.39 2.31 -26.12
CA MET A 759 -3.78 3.51 -25.38
C MET A 759 -3.03 4.77 -25.85
N ILE A 760 -1.69 4.67 -25.96
CA ILE A 760 -0.85 5.80 -26.38
C ILE A 760 -1.13 6.18 -27.83
N ASN A 761 -1.20 5.19 -28.73
CA ASN A 761 -1.40 5.46 -30.15
C ASN A 761 -2.80 5.99 -30.44
N ALA A 762 -3.83 5.53 -29.73
CA ALA A 762 -5.19 6.05 -29.83
C ALA A 762 -5.24 7.53 -29.42
N PHE A 763 -4.59 7.89 -28.31
CA PHE A 763 -4.52 9.29 -27.87
C PHE A 763 -3.76 10.18 -28.86
N VAL A 764 -2.61 9.71 -29.37
CA VAL A 764 -1.84 10.42 -30.39
C VAL A 764 -2.70 10.67 -31.62
N LYS A 765 -3.43 9.65 -32.09
CA LYS A 765 -4.34 9.78 -33.22
C LYS A 765 -5.43 10.82 -32.96
N GLN A 766 -6.03 10.80 -31.79
CA GLN A 766 -7.04 11.79 -31.38
C GLN A 766 -6.46 13.22 -31.40
N VAL A 767 -5.25 13.43 -30.86
CA VAL A 767 -4.59 14.74 -30.88
C VAL A 767 -4.27 15.19 -32.30
N VAL A 768 -3.86 14.28 -33.18
CA VAL A 768 -3.63 14.59 -34.61
C VAL A 768 -4.93 14.99 -35.31
N GLU A 769 -6.06 14.34 -35.00
CA GLU A 769 -7.38 14.69 -35.55
C GLU A 769 -7.86 16.09 -35.10
N LEU A 770 -7.41 16.58 -33.93
CA LEU A 770 -7.65 17.96 -33.48
C LEU A 770 -6.76 18.99 -34.18
N GLY A 771 -5.72 18.57 -34.90
CA GLY A 771 -4.73 19.45 -35.52
C GLY A 771 -3.69 20.01 -34.54
N PRO A 772 -2.67 20.72 -35.06
CA PRO A 772 -1.56 21.24 -34.27
C PRO A 772 -2.04 22.27 -33.24
N ASN A 773 -1.31 22.38 -32.13
CA ASN A 773 -1.60 23.40 -31.13
C ASN A 773 -1.45 24.82 -31.72
N PRO A 774 -2.43 25.73 -31.51
CA PRO A 774 -2.34 27.13 -31.96
C PRO A 774 -1.10 27.92 -31.49
N PHE A 775 -0.51 27.55 -30.36
CA PHE A 775 0.70 28.16 -29.82
C PHE A 775 2.00 27.62 -30.45
N LYS A 776 1.91 26.65 -31.37
CA LYS A 776 3.08 26.04 -32.00
C LYS A 776 3.76 27.04 -32.93
N GLY A 777 5.02 27.38 -32.63
CA GLY A 777 5.81 28.37 -33.36
C GLY A 777 5.76 29.82 -32.80
N PHE A 778 5.16 30.02 -31.63
CA PHE A 778 5.09 31.34 -30.94
C PHE A 778 5.93 31.41 -29.66
#